data_AF-A0A385SE24-F1
#
_entry.id   AF-A0A385SE24-F1
#
_cell.length_a   1.000
_cell.length_b   1.000
_cell.length_c   1.000
_cell.angle_alpha   90.00
_cell.angle_beta   90.00
_cell.angle_gamma   90.00
#
_symmetry.space_group_name_H-M   'P 1'
#
loop_
_entity.id
_entity.type
_entity.pdbx_description
1 polymer ?
#
loop_
_entity_poly.entity_id
_entity_poly.type
_entity_poly.pdbx_seq_one_letter_code
_entity_poly.pdbx_strand_id
1 'polypeptide(L)'
;MKGKFTVFLLVVLCALQVNVMAQIALPTLNTPYQQNFDSLASSGTTNPVETFPHGWTFVETGTSANTTYAAGTGSSNTGNTYSFGTTPADRAAGSLLSGSVTPTIGAGFANNTGGTITDLLISYHGEQWRLGATGRADRLDFQYSVDASSLSDGSWTDADALDFSSPITTGTTGALDGNNPLNSTTLTFTITGLNLAPGATFYIRWLDFNAAGADDGLAIDDFALTASGIAAGTPIIALAPAQLNFGDVNVGTSDTLTYVVTGSNLTDPIAVSSDNAYYTLSTDGNTFASSLSLANTGDTVFVKFAPVAGGTSSGSVLHQSGSTSKLLALTGNGFDQVASIIPIASARAHALGDRVTIAGRVTVANELGNPAYVQDASGGIPVFDFNFAHGVTIGDSVIVTGPLGVFNDQKQISGSGIFFTKVNATPRILAPQTIAIADLAAHEGELVKVVDVSLVNSDFVFYPQSTETLQSDGAQVDLRIDGDTDIPGLEKPEGSFEVTAVVGRFRTSIQLLPRFSADIPGLQEPTPTTDSIPSSKTFDVVDWNLEFFGARKEDYGNQEFGPEDEALQLQNVKTVIQSLNADIIAVQEVSNDTLFRVLVSQLGRSYVCSDRYSYSFNGPDNTFPPQKVCFIYDTATVKVISSRVLFESRYDSARLIDPSLLPGYPSGDPSSFYSSGRLPFAVTINATINGAIEKITLIDIHAKSGDAPEDRNRRLYDATVLKDSLDAHHTGEKFIILGDLNDDLDQSIVVGEATPYAAIVNDTARYVAVTKALSDAGARSTVSFQDVIDHQILSKPLKDDYLKASAQVIAPFRLIPGYATTTSDHLPVKTRYLFKLPEVNFVQQSLSASEKTAATYTVSLTLSEPLPAPQAITLALGGTAVYGKDFTTQPASSQGKLTVQVPAHTTQATFKITVVNDREDELDETAVFTVLNAGGVDGGARGVFTLTVQDDDVPVISFVQLVQSAQEGSGDQQVFLKLSIVPVTNQKVTLFVPEALGAQYNVDYTTAPQVVQNKMVVDVPAGSQRVSFTLTPLADNKREVLEAVPFYISEVTPGLQSGAPQLSIFTILDAHRPIQFQVYPNPSSGPLALRSDDIADSEVMQAELRSPQAEVVYKGSGTLSGLNQALSTRMQNGQRGVYVLTLRIDDEAYQVRILRN
;
A
#
# COMPACT_ATOMS: atom_id res chain seq x y z
N MET A 1 31.58 -44.29 -36.79
CA MET A 1 32.71 -45.05 -37.38
C MET A 1 33.57 -45.60 -36.26
N LYS A 2 33.71 -46.92 -36.23
CA LYS A 2 34.76 -47.77 -35.63
C LYS A 2 35.90 -47.08 -34.83
N GLY A 3 36.02 -47.44 -33.55
CA GLY A 3 37.15 -48.25 -33.10
C GLY A 3 38.27 -47.58 -32.29
N LYS A 4 38.66 -48.32 -31.23
CA LYS A 4 39.95 -48.36 -30.51
C LYS A 4 40.16 -47.31 -29.41
N PHE A 5 40.20 -47.79 -28.16
CA PHE A 5 41.36 -47.61 -27.28
C PHE A 5 41.41 -48.76 -26.26
N THR A 6 42.47 -49.56 -26.35
CA THR A 6 42.91 -50.54 -25.34
C THR A 6 44.38 -50.22 -25.08
N VAL A 7 44.82 -50.52 -23.85
CA VAL A 7 46.20 -50.50 -23.30
C VAL A 7 46.55 -49.22 -22.52
N PHE A 8 46.37 -49.26 -21.19
CA PHE A 8 47.43 -49.11 -20.17
C PHE A 8 46.83 -49.11 -18.74
N LEU A 9 46.80 -50.25 -18.05
CA LEU A 9 46.99 -50.31 -16.59
C LEU A 9 47.31 -51.76 -16.16
N LEU A 10 48.56 -52.16 -16.38
CA LEU A 10 49.19 -53.25 -15.64
C LEU A 10 50.29 -52.57 -14.80
N VAL A 11 50.46 -53.02 -13.55
CA VAL A 11 51.35 -52.49 -12.49
C VAL A 11 50.69 -51.47 -11.53
N VAL A 12 49.69 -51.92 -10.76
CA VAL A 12 49.61 -51.86 -9.27
C VAL A 12 48.61 -52.94 -8.85
N LEU A 13 49.05 -54.19 -8.69
CA LEU A 13 48.29 -55.20 -7.93
C LEU A 13 49.26 -56.28 -7.43
N CYS A 14 50.19 -55.87 -6.55
CA CYS A 14 50.87 -56.80 -5.67
C CYS A 14 50.22 -56.71 -4.30
N ALA A 15 49.83 -57.87 -3.78
CA ALA A 15 49.51 -58.20 -2.39
C ALA A 15 48.16 -57.71 -1.82
N LEU A 16 47.07 -58.25 -2.37
CA LEU A 16 45.98 -58.79 -1.54
C LEU A 16 45.68 -60.20 -2.07
N GLN A 17 46.36 -61.20 -1.51
CA GLN A 17 45.89 -62.58 -1.65
C GLN A 17 44.61 -62.67 -0.82
N VAL A 18 43.46 -62.40 -1.45
CA VAL A 18 42.20 -62.86 -0.90
C VAL A 18 42.21 -64.38 -1.11
N ASN A 19 42.44 -65.14 -0.04
CA ASN A 19 42.20 -66.57 -0.07
C ASN A 19 40.71 -66.75 -0.33
N VAL A 20 40.34 -66.99 -1.60
CA VAL A 20 38.98 -67.38 -1.94
C VAL A 20 38.82 -68.81 -1.42
N MET A 21 38.30 -68.95 -0.20
CA MET A 21 37.90 -70.24 0.35
C MET A 21 36.75 -70.77 -0.50
N ALA A 22 36.90 -71.98 -1.05
CA ALA A 22 35.86 -72.61 -1.86
C ALA A 22 34.66 -72.97 -0.95
N GLN A 23 33.46 -72.51 -1.31
CA GLN A 23 32.23 -72.83 -0.57
C GLN A 23 31.90 -74.33 -0.67
N ILE A 24 31.23 -74.86 0.36
CA ILE A 24 30.70 -76.22 0.37
C ILE A 24 29.49 -76.30 -0.57
N ALA A 25 29.61 -77.07 -1.64
CA ALA A 25 28.51 -77.28 -2.58
C ALA A 25 27.47 -78.25 -2.01
N LEU A 26 26.20 -77.84 -2.01
CA LEU A 26 25.06 -78.70 -1.69
C LEU A 26 24.47 -79.27 -3.00
N PRO A 27 24.69 -80.57 -3.31
CA PRO A 27 24.40 -81.10 -4.64
C PRO A 27 22.93 -81.54 -4.84
N THR A 28 22.21 -81.81 -3.75
CA THR A 28 20.85 -82.35 -3.78
C THR A 28 20.04 -81.83 -2.59
N LEU A 29 18.77 -81.50 -2.81
CA LEU A 29 17.84 -81.24 -1.71
C LEU A 29 17.65 -82.50 -0.87
N ASN A 30 17.33 -82.32 0.41
CA ASN A 30 17.05 -83.34 1.43
C ASN A 30 18.21 -84.31 1.70
N THR A 31 19.45 -83.89 1.45
CA THR A 31 20.67 -84.66 1.75
C THR A 31 21.55 -83.88 2.74
N PRO A 32 21.98 -84.47 3.87
CA PRO A 32 22.80 -83.77 4.86
C PRO A 32 24.27 -83.63 4.40
N TYR A 33 24.84 -82.43 4.56
CA TYR A 33 26.27 -82.21 4.72
C TYR A 33 26.66 -82.46 6.19
N GLN A 34 27.81 -83.08 6.45
CA GLN A 34 28.28 -83.39 7.80
C GLN A 34 29.73 -82.97 8.01
N GLN A 35 30.06 -82.49 9.22
CA GLN A 35 31.42 -82.18 9.64
C GLN A 35 31.63 -82.45 11.13
N ASN A 36 32.61 -83.30 11.45
CA ASN A 36 32.92 -83.77 12.80
C ASN A 36 34.27 -83.27 13.32
N PHE A 37 34.95 -82.36 12.62
CA PHE A 37 36.16 -81.65 13.02
C PHE A 37 37.40 -82.47 13.48
N ASP A 38 37.35 -83.81 13.52
CA ASP A 38 38.41 -84.73 13.94
C ASP A 38 39.73 -84.56 13.18
N SER A 39 39.68 -83.93 12.01
CA SER A 39 40.86 -83.62 11.20
C SER A 39 41.67 -82.40 11.70
N LEU A 40 41.15 -81.63 12.65
CA LEU A 40 41.84 -80.50 13.25
C LEU A 40 43.11 -80.93 14.03
N ALA A 41 44.07 -80.01 14.16
CA ALA A 41 45.33 -80.31 14.81
C ALA A 41 45.15 -80.73 16.29
N SER A 42 45.74 -81.87 16.66
CA SER A 42 45.74 -82.39 18.03
C SER A 42 46.92 -81.92 18.88
N SER A 43 47.80 -81.08 18.34
CA SER A 43 48.94 -80.48 19.06
C SER A 43 49.37 -79.14 18.42
N GLY A 44 50.25 -78.39 19.10
CA GLY A 44 50.78 -77.11 18.60
C GLY A 44 49.92 -75.88 18.95
N THR A 45 50.55 -74.71 18.99
CA THR A 45 49.90 -73.43 19.39
C THR A 45 49.79 -72.41 18.25
N THR A 46 50.24 -72.75 17.04
CA THR A 46 50.26 -71.88 15.85
C THR A 46 49.92 -72.68 14.59
N ASN A 47 48.83 -73.46 14.63
CA ASN A 47 48.38 -74.26 13.48
C ASN A 47 47.72 -73.35 12.43
N PRO A 48 48.14 -73.38 11.14
CA PRO A 48 47.61 -72.46 10.13
C PRO A 48 46.12 -72.68 9.83
N VAL A 49 45.36 -71.59 9.61
CA VAL A 49 43.93 -71.63 9.25
C VAL A 49 43.65 -72.47 8.01
N GLU A 50 44.60 -72.59 7.08
CA GLU A 50 44.46 -73.43 5.87
C GLU A 50 44.34 -74.93 6.18
N THR A 51 44.60 -75.34 7.43
CA THR A 51 44.40 -76.73 7.89
C THR A 51 43.01 -76.98 8.47
N PHE A 52 42.12 -75.97 8.51
CA PHE A 52 40.71 -76.18 8.83
C PHE A 52 40.02 -77.05 7.76
N PRO A 53 38.94 -77.75 8.12
CA PRO A 53 38.15 -78.54 7.18
C PRO A 53 37.67 -77.72 5.98
N HIS A 54 37.58 -78.35 4.81
CA HIS A 54 37.18 -77.66 3.57
C HIS A 54 35.88 -76.85 3.74
N GLY A 55 35.96 -75.56 3.45
CA GLY A 55 34.85 -74.61 3.51
C GLY A 55 34.50 -74.10 4.91
N TRP A 56 35.16 -74.63 5.95
CA TRP A 56 35.20 -74.08 7.30
C TRP A 56 36.41 -73.17 7.47
N THR A 57 36.27 -72.15 8.31
CA THR A 57 37.34 -71.22 8.66
C THR A 57 37.05 -70.57 10.01
N PHE A 58 38.01 -69.81 10.51
CA PHE A 58 37.79 -68.87 11.60
C PHE A 58 38.37 -67.49 11.24
N VAL A 59 37.90 -66.47 11.95
CA VAL A 59 38.46 -65.11 11.94
C VAL A 59 38.64 -64.68 13.38
N GLU A 60 39.78 -64.07 13.68
CA GLU A 60 40.02 -63.41 14.96
C GLU A 60 40.05 -61.90 14.77
N THR A 61 39.50 -61.18 15.75
CA THR A 61 39.63 -59.72 15.85
C THR A 61 40.22 -59.33 17.20
N GLY A 62 40.81 -58.13 17.32
CA GLY A 62 41.50 -57.69 18.53
C GLY A 62 43.01 -57.55 18.37
N THR A 63 43.70 -57.11 19.42
CA THR A 63 45.14 -56.77 19.37
C THR A 63 46.07 -57.97 19.25
N SER A 64 45.59 -59.18 19.56
CA SER A 64 46.34 -60.44 19.42
C SER A 64 45.79 -61.36 18.32
N ALA A 65 44.89 -60.83 17.47
CA ALA A 65 44.31 -61.58 16.35
C ALA A 65 45.39 -62.07 15.38
N ASN A 66 45.26 -63.32 14.95
CA ASN A 66 46.16 -63.94 13.99
C ASN A 66 45.41 -64.93 13.08
N THR A 67 46.14 -65.64 12.22
CA THR A 67 45.57 -66.60 11.26
C THR A 67 45.90 -68.05 11.64
N THR A 68 46.10 -68.32 12.93
CA THR A 68 46.47 -69.63 13.46
C THR A 68 45.59 -70.01 14.65
N TYR A 69 45.42 -71.30 14.90
CA TYR A 69 44.67 -71.84 16.04
C TYR A 69 45.55 -72.76 16.89
N ALA A 70 45.16 -72.98 18.15
CA ALA A 70 45.88 -73.84 19.07
C ALA A 70 45.15 -75.16 19.34
N ALA A 71 45.89 -76.25 19.51
CA ALA A 71 45.33 -77.46 20.09
C ALA A 71 45.27 -77.31 21.62
N GLY A 72 44.11 -77.56 22.21
CA GLY A 72 43.88 -77.45 23.65
C GLY A 72 43.05 -78.58 24.23
N THR A 73 43.19 -78.79 25.54
CA THR A 73 42.34 -79.68 26.34
C THR A 73 41.46 -78.87 27.31
N GLY A 74 41.26 -77.57 27.05
CA GLY A 74 40.60 -76.65 27.98
C GLY A 74 41.45 -76.14 29.16
N SER A 75 42.69 -76.62 29.28
CA SER A 75 43.60 -76.28 30.39
C SER A 75 44.15 -74.84 30.34
N SER A 76 44.37 -74.31 29.13
CA SER A 76 44.78 -72.92 28.89
C SER A 76 43.67 -71.93 29.25
N ASN A 77 44.04 -70.74 29.73
CA ASN A 77 43.15 -69.59 29.91
C ASN A 77 43.47 -68.43 28.94
N THR A 78 44.33 -68.67 27.95
CA THR A 78 44.71 -67.65 26.97
C THR A 78 43.67 -67.60 25.85
N GLY A 79 43.18 -66.41 25.51
CA GLY A 79 42.20 -66.26 24.42
C GLY A 79 42.81 -66.62 23.06
N ASN A 80 42.10 -67.45 22.29
CA ASN A 80 42.49 -67.93 20.96
C ASN A 80 41.33 -68.69 20.32
N THR A 81 41.43 -68.98 19.03
CA THR A 81 40.73 -70.09 18.39
C THR A 81 41.40 -71.41 18.75
N TYR A 82 40.61 -72.41 19.09
CA TYR A 82 41.07 -73.71 19.55
C TYR A 82 40.51 -74.84 18.70
N SER A 83 41.36 -75.83 18.46
CA SER A 83 40.90 -77.20 18.36
C SER A 83 40.88 -77.74 19.77
N PHE A 84 39.73 -78.18 20.28
CA PHE A 84 39.62 -78.83 21.59
C PHE A 84 39.53 -80.35 21.45
N GLY A 85 39.87 -81.09 22.51
CA GLY A 85 39.81 -82.55 22.53
C GLY A 85 40.85 -83.17 23.46
N THR A 86 40.53 -84.33 24.04
CA THR A 86 41.46 -85.10 24.90
C THR A 86 42.28 -86.13 24.12
N THR A 87 41.88 -86.45 22.88
CA THR A 87 42.59 -87.38 21.99
C THR A 87 42.73 -86.80 20.57
N PRO A 88 43.62 -87.35 19.71
CA PRO A 88 43.71 -86.93 18.31
C PRO A 88 42.56 -87.39 17.41
N ALA A 89 41.70 -88.31 17.87
CA ALA A 89 40.65 -88.92 17.06
C ALA A 89 39.28 -88.26 17.25
N ASP A 90 39.21 -87.23 18.09
CA ASP A 90 38.00 -86.60 18.58
C ASP A 90 38.35 -85.14 18.87
N ARG A 91 38.02 -84.25 17.93
CA ARG A 91 38.41 -82.82 17.98
C ARG A 91 37.21 -81.93 17.68
N ALA A 92 36.96 -80.96 18.55
CA ALA A 92 35.94 -79.92 18.34
C ALA A 92 36.56 -78.58 17.93
N ALA A 93 35.83 -77.78 17.12
CA ALA A 93 36.24 -76.43 16.73
C ALA A 93 35.68 -75.41 17.73
N GLY A 94 36.54 -74.71 18.45
CA GLY A 94 36.09 -73.83 19.53
C GLY A 94 36.90 -72.57 19.72
N SER A 95 36.47 -71.78 20.71
CA SER A 95 37.03 -70.48 21.03
C SER A 95 37.16 -70.30 22.53
N LEU A 96 38.04 -69.37 22.89
CA LEU A 96 38.06 -68.75 24.21
C LEU A 96 38.27 -67.25 23.97
N LEU A 97 37.26 -66.44 24.22
CA LEU A 97 37.35 -64.99 24.05
C LEU A 97 38.21 -64.35 25.15
N SER A 98 38.88 -63.25 24.81
CA SER A 98 39.58 -62.40 25.77
C SER A 98 39.55 -60.94 25.33
N GLY A 99 39.96 -60.02 26.22
CA GLY A 99 40.09 -58.60 25.87
C GLY A 99 41.07 -58.29 24.72
N SER A 100 41.87 -59.26 24.27
CA SER A 100 42.82 -59.13 23.16
C SER A 100 42.45 -59.91 21.90
N VAL A 101 41.55 -60.90 21.98
CA VAL A 101 41.12 -61.75 20.85
C VAL A 101 39.65 -62.11 20.98
N THR A 102 38.89 -61.86 19.92
CA THR A 102 37.51 -62.31 19.73
C THR A 102 37.47 -63.26 18.51
N PRO A 103 37.36 -64.58 18.74
CA PRO A 103 37.25 -65.57 17.66
C PRO A 103 35.85 -65.63 17.06
N THR A 104 35.77 -66.05 15.80
CA THR A 104 34.54 -66.35 15.09
C THR A 104 34.79 -67.56 14.20
N ILE A 105 33.98 -68.62 14.34
CA ILE A 105 34.11 -69.86 13.56
C ILE A 105 32.92 -69.98 12.64
N GLY A 106 33.09 -70.48 11.42
CA GLY A 106 31.97 -70.63 10.51
C GLY A 106 32.32 -71.27 9.18
N ALA A 107 31.33 -71.33 8.29
CA ALA A 107 31.44 -71.96 6.98
C ALA A 107 30.59 -71.27 5.91
N GLY A 108 31.01 -71.40 4.66
CA GLY A 108 30.27 -70.94 3.47
C GLY A 108 29.75 -72.09 2.63
N PHE A 109 28.52 -71.97 2.13
CA PHE A 109 27.80 -72.97 1.34
C PHE A 109 27.29 -72.41 0.01
N ALA A 110 27.09 -73.28 -0.98
CA ALA A 110 26.53 -72.93 -2.29
C ALA A 110 25.38 -73.88 -2.68
N ASN A 111 24.26 -73.32 -3.15
CA ASN A 111 23.10 -74.08 -3.62
C ASN A 111 23.34 -74.64 -5.04
N ASN A 112 23.85 -75.87 -5.12
CA ASN A 112 24.01 -76.58 -6.39
C ASN A 112 22.94 -77.66 -6.60
N THR A 113 21.81 -77.57 -5.89
CA THR A 113 20.75 -78.59 -5.91
C THR A 113 19.89 -78.57 -7.18
N GLY A 114 20.02 -77.51 -8.00
CA GLY A 114 19.17 -77.24 -9.15
C GLY A 114 17.78 -76.68 -8.80
N GLY A 115 17.33 -76.81 -7.55
CA GLY A 115 16.10 -76.21 -7.02
C GLY A 115 16.37 -74.99 -6.13
N THR A 116 15.32 -74.27 -5.76
CA THR A 116 15.42 -73.18 -4.76
C THR A 116 15.38 -73.79 -3.37
N ILE A 117 16.36 -73.50 -2.53
CA ILE A 117 16.34 -73.89 -1.10
C ILE A 117 15.44 -72.90 -0.36
N THR A 118 14.44 -73.44 0.35
CA THR A 118 13.51 -72.68 1.19
C THR A 118 13.76 -72.86 2.67
N ASP A 119 14.41 -73.97 3.06
CA ASP A 119 14.63 -74.29 4.47
C ASP A 119 15.97 -75.01 4.67
N LEU A 120 16.62 -74.72 5.81
CA LEU A 120 17.88 -75.35 6.24
C LEU A 120 17.68 -75.97 7.64
N LEU A 121 17.72 -77.30 7.72
CA LEU A 121 17.79 -78.01 9.00
C LEU A 121 19.26 -78.10 9.43
N ILE A 122 19.57 -77.52 10.58
CA ILE A 122 20.90 -77.50 11.19
C ILE A 122 20.88 -78.32 12.47
N SER A 123 21.95 -79.07 12.74
CA SER A 123 22.21 -79.69 14.04
C SER A 123 23.71 -79.74 14.33
N TYR A 124 24.12 -79.62 15.58
CA TYR A 124 25.50 -79.79 16.02
C TYR A 124 25.58 -80.06 17.53
N HIS A 125 26.71 -80.56 18.00
CA HIS A 125 27.05 -80.68 19.42
C HIS A 125 27.78 -79.42 19.89
N GLY A 126 27.16 -78.65 20.79
CA GLY A 126 27.87 -77.60 21.52
C GLY A 126 28.58 -78.21 22.72
N GLU A 127 29.84 -77.85 22.93
CA GLU A 127 30.69 -78.43 23.97
C GLU A 127 31.42 -77.39 24.81
N GLN A 128 31.46 -77.58 26.13
CA GLN A 128 32.19 -76.75 27.06
C GLN A 128 33.48 -77.46 27.52
N TRP A 129 34.61 -76.92 27.10
CA TRP A 129 35.95 -77.40 27.38
C TRP A 129 36.63 -76.65 28.53
N ARG A 130 36.10 -75.51 28.96
CA ARG A 130 36.62 -74.79 30.13
C ARG A 130 35.53 -73.98 30.82
N LEU A 131 35.53 -74.00 32.15
CA LEU A 131 34.81 -73.04 32.98
C LEU A 131 35.74 -71.88 33.38
N GLY A 132 35.49 -70.70 32.83
CA GLY A 132 36.27 -69.49 33.07
C GLY A 132 35.86 -68.74 34.34
N ALA A 133 34.56 -68.64 34.63
CA ALA A 133 34.01 -67.98 35.81
C ALA A 133 32.71 -68.65 36.29
N THR A 134 32.40 -68.55 37.59
CA THR A 134 31.19 -69.14 38.19
C THR A 134 30.05 -68.12 38.32
N GLY A 135 28.81 -68.60 38.40
CA GLY A 135 27.62 -67.77 38.61
C GLY A 135 27.10 -67.07 37.35
N ARG A 136 27.62 -67.44 36.18
CA ARG A 136 27.16 -66.97 34.87
C ARG A 136 27.23 -68.09 33.84
N ALA A 137 26.40 -67.99 32.81
CA ALA A 137 26.55 -68.77 31.60
C ALA A 137 27.37 -67.97 30.58
N ASP A 138 28.11 -68.69 29.75
CA ASP A 138 28.77 -68.21 28.55
C ASP A 138 28.03 -68.76 27.33
N ARG A 139 28.30 -68.25 26.11
CA ARG A 139 27.53 -68.66 24.93
C ARG A 139 28.28 -68.52 23.60
N LEU A 140 28.01 -69.45 22.69
CA LEU A 140 28.28 -69.27 21.26
C LEU A 140 26.99 -68.91 20.53
N ASP A 141 26.95 -67.73 19.93
CA ASP A 141 25.80 -67.15 19.25
C ASP A 141 25.79 -67.56 17.78
N PHE A 142 24.75 -68.28 17.34
CA PHE A 142 24.65 -68.77 15.97
C PHE A 142 24.01 -67.72 15.06
N GLN A 143 24.67 -67.46 13.93
CA GLN A 143 24.16 -66.54 12.92
C GLN A 143 24.29 -67.11 11.51
N TYR A 144 23.41 -66.68 10.62
CA TYR A 144 23.50 -66.96 9.19
C TYR A 144 23.36 -65.70 8.34
N SER A 145 23.93 -65.71 7.15
CA SER A 145 23.84 -64.63 6.17
C SER A 145 23.65 -65.19 4.77
N VAL A 146 22.75 -64.57 4.01
CA VAL A 146 22.45 -64.95 2.61
C VAL A 146 23.10 -64.00 1.60
N ASP A 147 23.83 -62.99 2.08
CA ASP A 147 24.54 -61.98 1.28
C ASP A 147 26.03 -61.87 1.63
N ALA A 148 26.52 -62.57 2.66
CA ALA A 148 27.94 -62.62 3.02
C ALA A 148 28.79 -63.39 2.00
N SER A 149 30.07 -63.00 1.89
CA SER A 149 31.09 -63.69 1.12
C SER A 149 32.26 -64.21 1.98
N SER A 150 32.24 -63.93 3.28
CA SER A 150 33.21 -64.29 4.30
C SER A 150 32.56 -64.27 5.71
N LEU A 151 33.29 -64.61 6.77
CA LEU A 151 32.76 -64.49 8.14
C LEU A 151 32.70 -63.04 8.66
N SER A 152 33.28 -62.08 7.95
CA SER A 152 33.45 -60.69 8.39
C SER A 152 32.69 -59.65 7.55
N ASP A 153 31.84 -60.07 6.63
CA ASP A 153 31.00 -59.20 5.78
C ASP A 153 29.54 -59.69 5.73
N GLY A 154 28.69 -58.99 4.98
CA GLY A 154 27.27 -59.33 4.83
C GLY A 154 26.38 -58.93 6.02
N SER A 155 25.08 -59.17 5.85
CA SER A 155 24.03 -58.94 6.83
C SER A 155 23.72 -60.26 7.55
N TRP A 156 23.93 -60.29 8.87
CA TRP A 156 23.78 -61.51 9.67
C TRP A 156 22.45 -61.51 10.42
N THR A 157 21.74 -62.63 10.31
CA THR A 157 20.51 -62.92 11.06
C THR A 157 20.83 -63.87 12.20
N ASP A 158 20.45 -63.48 13.41
CA ASP A 158 20.56 -64.28 14.62
C ASP A 158 19.54 -65.41 14.62
N ALA A 159 19.94 -66.62 15.03
CA ALA A 159 19.02 -67.73 15.23
C ALA A 159 19.22 -68.36 16.61
N ASP A 160 18.69 -67.70 17.64
CA ASP A 160 18.85 -68.03 19.06
C ASP A 160 18.59 -69.51 19.41
N ALA A 161 17.72 -70.18 18.65
CA ALA A 161 17.43 -71.60 18.83
C ALA A 161 18.64 -72.53 18.56
N LEU A 162 19.66 -72.00 17.90
CA LEU A 162 20.95 -72.64 17.63
C LEU A 162 22.07 -72.05 18.49
N ASP A 163 21.80 -71.20 19.48
CA ASP A 163 22.85 -70.72 20.39
C ASP A 163 23.24 -71.79 21.41
N PHE A 164 24.54 -72.06 21.55
CA PHE A 164 25.02 -72.97 22.58
C PHE A 164 25.38 -72.20 23.85
N SER A 165 24.59 -72.35 24.91
CA SER A 165 24.89 -71.79 26.24
C SER A 165 25.63 -72.81 27.11
N SER A 166 26.63 -72.34 27.86
CA SER A 166 27.52 -73.20 28.64
C SER A 166 26.75 -74.01 29.72
N PRO A 167 26.77 -75.36 29.68
CA PRO A 167 25.97 -76.18 30.58
C PRO A 167 26.41 -76.12 32.05
N ILE A 168 27.72 -75.91 32.29
CA ILE A 168 28.29 -75.82 33.63
C ILE A 168 28.59 -74.35 33.95
N THR A 169 27.93 -73.83 34.99
CA THR A 169 28.08 -72.43 35.45
C THR A 169 28.53 -72.33 36.91
N THR A 170 28.79 -73.46 37.57
CA THR A 170 29.17 -73.55 38.98
C THR A 170 30.30 -74.58 39.17
N GLY A 171 31.01 -74.51 40.30
CA GLY A 171 32.10 -75.44 40.62
C GLY A 171 33.48 -74.78 40.58
N THR A 172 34.52 -75.55 40.27
CA THR A 172 35.91 -75.07 40.19
C THR A 172 36.22 -74.62 38.77
N THR A 173 36.73 -73.40 38.60
CA THR A 173 37.17 -72.89 37.29
C THR A 173 38.38 -73.67 36.78
N GLY A 174 38.42 -73.93 35.46
CA GLY A 174 39.45 -74.76 34.84
C GLY A 174 38.93 -75.62 33.70
N ALA A 175 39.77 -76.57 33.26
CA ALA A 175 39.45 -77.47 32.16
C ALA A 175 38.24 -78.35 32.48
N LEU A 176 37.39 -78.51 31.48
CA LEU A 176 36.31 -79.48 31.39
C LEU A 176 36.57 -80.38 30.17
N ASP A 177 35.92 -81.54 30.16
CA ASP A 177 35.95 -82.45 29.00
C ASP A 177 34.64 -82.27 28.24
N GLY A 178 34.68 -81.66 27.06
CA GLY A 178 33.50 -81.35 26.24
C GLY A 178 32.73 -82.59 25.81
N ASN A 179 33.42 -83.72 25.71
CA ASN A 179 32.84 -85.01 25.32
C ASN A 179 31.99 -85.64 26.43
N ASN A 180 32.08 -85.10 27.66
CA ASN A 180 31.19 -85.50 28.74
C ASN A 180 29.78 -84.95 28.47
N PRO A 181 28.73 -85.78 28.45
CA PRO A 181 27.35 -85.33 28.22
C PRO A 181 26.83 -84.26 29.18
N LEU A 182 27.45 -84.07 30.35
CA LEU A 182 27.11 -82.97 31.27
C LEU A 182 27.66 -81.60 30.82
N ASN A 183 28.67 -81.60 29.96
CA ASN A 183 29.35 -80.40 29.46
C ASN A 183 28.98 -80.09 28.00
N SER A 184 28.07 -80.86 27.40
CA SER A 184 27.66 -80.68 26.01
C SER A 184 26.15 -80.74 25.83
N THR A 185 25.67 -80.22 24.69
CA THR A 185 24.26 -80.25 24.32
C THR A 185 24.14 -80.33 22.80
N THR A 186 23.29 -81.22 22.29
CA THR A 186 22.94 -81.23 20.86
C THR A 186 21.89 -80.17 20.57
N LEU A 187 22.18 -79.28 19.62
CA LEU A 187 21.23 -78.30 19.13
C LEU A 187 20.67 -78.75 17.79
N THR A 188 19.39 -78.47 17.53
CA THR A 188 18.77 -78.69 16.23
C THR A 188 17.67 -77.67 15.97
N PHE A 189 17.67 -77.09 14.77
CA PHE A 189 16.68 -76.11 14.36
C PHE A 189 16.54 -76.08 12.84
N THR A 190 15.33 -75.78 12.36
CA THR A 190 15.08 -75.54 10.93
C THR A 190 14.88 -74.06 10.68
N ILE A 191 15.79 -73.45 9.95
CA ILE A 191 15.63 -72.10 9.41
C ILE A 191 14.67 -72.19 8.22
N THR A 192 13.57 -71.45 8.24
CA THR A 192 12.52 -71.50 7.21
C THR A 192 12.36 -70.16 6.48
N GLY A 193 11.65 -70.16 5.36
CA GLY A 193 11.31 -68.93 4.64
C GLY A 193 12.45 -68.34 3.79
N LEU A 194 13.44 -69.15 3.45
CA LEU A 194 14.54 -68.76 2.58
C LEU A 194 14.12 -68.76 1.11
N ASN A 195 14.89 -68.07 0.26
CA ASN A 195 14.70 -68.06 -1.19
C ASN A 195 16.07 -68.11 -1.89
N LEU A 196 16.83 -69.17 -1.64
CA LEU A 196 18.17 -69.32 -2.19
C LEU A 196 18.06 -70.01 -3.56
N ALA A 197 18.12 -69.23 -4.63
CA ALA A 197 18.07 -69.74 -6.00
C ALA A 197 19.27 -70.68 -6.31
N PRO A 198 19.18 -71.53 -7.35
CA PRO A 198 20.33 -72.29 -7.83
C PRO A 198 21.53 -71.37 -8.11
N GLY A 199 22.70 -71.71 -7.56
CA GLY A 199 23.93 -70.94 -7.63
C GLY A 199 24.11 -69.89 -6.52
N ALA A 200 23.10 -69.65 -5.68
CA ALA A 200 23.22 -68.73 -4.54
C ALA A 200 24.16 -69.29 -3.46
N THR A 201 24.90 -68.41 -2.78
CA THR A 201 25.76 -68.74 -1.64
C THR A 201 25.18 -68.20 -0.34
N PHE A 202 25.51 -68.85 0.78
CA PHE A 202 25.17 -68.38 2.13
C PHE A 202 26.25 -68.79 3.12
N TYR A 203 26.36 -68.09 4.25
CA TYR A 203 27.33 -68.36 5.30
C TYR A 203 26.64 -68.56 6.65
N ILE A 204 27.28 -69.34 7.52
CA ILE A 204 26.91 -69.53 8.92
C ILE A 204 28.12 -69.26 9.81
N ARG A 205 27.91 -68.78 11.03
CA ARG A 205 28.98 -68.54 12.00
C ARG A 205 28.49 -68.69 13.45
N TRP A 206 29.46 -68.89 14.33
CA TRP A 206 29.34 -68.81 15.78
C TRP A 206 30.21 -67.68 16.29
N LEU A 207 29.59 -66.76 17.03
CA LEU A 207 30.26 -65.67 17.73
C LEU A 207 30.37 -66.01 19.21
N ASP A 208 31.56 -65.85 19.76
CA ASP A 208 31.79 -66.01 21.20
C ASP A 208 31.24 -64.78 21.94
N PHE A 209 30.26 -64.98 22.82
CA PHE A 209 29.65 -63.92 23.61
C PHE A 209 30.59 -63.52 24.75
N ASN A 210 31.03 -62.26 24.78
CA ASN A 210 31.90 -61.76 25.84
C ASN A 210 31.17 -61.67 27.19
N ALA A 211 31.28 -62.73 27.97
CA ALA A 211 30.60 -62.88 29.23
C ALA A 211 31.38 -62.22 30.38
N ALA A 212 30.69 -61.82 31.45
CA ALA A 212 31.32 -61.05 32.51
C ALA A 212 32.36 -61.87 33.30
N GLY A 213 33.65 -61.65 33.06
CA GLY A 213 34.74 -62.34 33.75
C GLY A 213 35.74 -62.97 32.77
N ALA A 214 36.38 -64.07 33.16
CA ALA A 214 37.17 -64.87 32.23
C ALA A 214 36.23 -65.82 31.48
N ASP A 215 36.26 -65.81 30.16
CA ASP A 215 35.34 -66.60 29.34
C ASP A 215 35.62 -68.10 29.35
N ASP A 216 34.57 -68.83 29.05
CA ASP A 216 34.57 -70.28 28.92
C ASP A 216 35.27 -70.69 27.62
N GLY A 217 35.73 -71.94 27.58
CA GLY A 217 36.20 -72.56 26.35
C GLY A 217 35.03 -73.29 25.72
N LEU A 218 34.46 -72.77 24.65
CA LEU A 218 33.27 -73.33 24.01
C LEU A 218 33.60 -73.83 22.60
N ALA A 219 32.94 -74.89 22.15
CA ALA A 219 33.21 -75.50 20.84
C ALA A 219 31.95 -76.03 20.16
N ILE A 220 32.07 -76.26 18.86
CA ILE A 220 31.11 -76.98 18.03
C ILE A 220 31.74 -78.28 17.53
N ASP A 221 30.93 -79.33 17.51
CA ASP A 221 31.27 -80.63 16.93
C ASP A 221 30.06 -81.28 16.25
N ASP A 222 30.29 -82.35 15.48
CA ASP A 222 29.27 -83.18 14.83
C ASP A 222 28.19 -82.36 14.07
N PHE A 223 28.62 -81.35 13.31
CA PHE A 223 27.74 -80.47 12.55
C PHE A 223 27.06 -81.19 11.39
N ALA A 224 25.76 -80.96 11.22
CA ALA A 224 24.98 -81.39 10.08
C ALA A 224 24.09 -80.27 9.53
N LEU A 225 24.01 -80.16 8.20
CA LEU A 225 23.10 -79.25 7.49
C LEU A 225 22.37 -79.98 6.37
N THR A 226 21.03 -79.95 6.40
CA THR A 226 20.17 -80.50 5.34
C THR A 226 19.34 -79.38 4.70
N ALA A 227 19.53 -79.15 3.41
CA ALA A 227 18.76 -78.16 2.66
C ALA A 227 17.52 -78.77 2.01
N SER A 228 16.36 -78.13 2.15
CA SER A 228 15.11 -78.55 1.52
C SER A 228 14.46 -77.38 0.75
N GLY A 229 13.61 -77.69 -0.23
CA GLY A 229 12.94 -76.66 -1.04
C GLY A 229 12.30 -77.14 -2.33
N ILE A 230 12.14 -76.22 -3.29
CA ILE A 230 11.35 -76.43 -4.50
C ILE A 230 12.25 -76.94 -5.63
N ALA A 231 11.93 -78.11 -6.16
CA ALA A 231 12.66 -78.70 -7.29
C ALA A 231 12.54 -77.86 -8.58
N ALA A 232 13.57 -77.93 -9.42
CA ALA A 232 13.63 -77.25 -10.72
C ALA A 232 12.44 -77.61 -11.62
N GLY A 233 11.86 -76.62 -12.31
CA GLY A 233 10.79 -76.84 -13.30
C GLY A 233 9.39 -77.05 -12.73
N THR A 234 9.20 -76.90 -11.41
CA THR A 234 7.87 -77.00 -10.78
C THR A 234 6.94 -75.88 -11.30
N PRO A 235 5.71 -76.19 -11.77
CA PRO A 235 4.71 -75.19 -12.16
C PRO A 235 4.19 -74.40 -10.96
N ILE A 236 4.24 -73.06 -11.01
CA ILE A 236 3.97 -72.16 -9.88
C ILE A 236 3.03 -71.03 -10.30
N ILE A 237 2.06 -70.70 -9.42
CA ILE A 237 1.30 -69.44 -9.43
C ILE A 237 1.69 -68.67 -8.15
N ALA A 238 2.16 -67.44 -8.31
CA ALA A 238 2.48 -66.52 -7.22
C ALA A 238 1.55 -65.30 -7.23
N LEU A 239 1.22 -64.80 -6.04
CA LEU A 239 0.29 -63.66 -5.84
C LEU A 239 0.97 -62.61 -4.97
N ALA A 240 0.90 -61.34 -5.37
CA ALA A 240 1.46 -60.22 -4.61
C ALA A 240 0.53 -58.99 -4.63
N PRO A 241 -0.03 -58.54 -3.49
CA PRO A 241 0.01 -59.19 -2.17
C PRO A 241 -0.75 -60.54 -2.14
N ALA A 242 -0.50 -61.36 -1.12
CA ALA A 242 -1.14 -62.68 -0.96
C ALA A 242 -2.57 -62.64 -0.38
N GLN A 243 -3.05 -61.45 0.02
CA GLN A 243 -4.40 -61.19 0.49
C GLN A 243 -4.79 -59.74 0.22
N LEU A 244 -6.09 -59.47 0.16
CA LEU A 244 -6.64 -58.11 0.08
C LEU A 244 -7.60 -57.87 1.24
N ASN A 245 -7.44 -56.73 1.90
CA ASN A 245 -8.34 -56.27 2.93
C ASN A 245 -8.89 -54.90 2.55
N PHE A 246 -10.19 -54.83 2.29
CA PHE A 246 -10.92 -53.62 1.90
C PHE A 246 -11.32 -52.74 3.09
N GLY A 247 -11.10 -53.20 4.33
CA GLY A 247 -11.55 -52.47 5.52
C GLY A 247 -13.06 -52.24 5.47
N ASP A 248 -13.49 -51.04 5.83
CA ASP A 248 -14.91 -50.66 5.81
C ASP A 248 -15.29 -49.99 4.48
N VAL A 249 -16.30 -50.53 3.81
CA VAL A 249 -16.91 -49.93 2.62
C VAL A 249 -18.39 -49.69 2.91
N ASN A 250 -18.86 -48.47 2.68
CA ASN A 250 -20.25 -48.12 2.97
C ASN A 250 -21.22 -49.00 2.17
N VAL A 251 -22.30 -49.45 2.80
CA VAL A 251 -23.30 -50.28 2.14
C VAL A 251 -23.90 -49.55 0.93
N GLY A 252 -23.89 -50.20 -0.24
CA GLY A 252 -24.35 -49.63 -1.51
C GLY A 252 -23.30 -48.84 -2.28
N THR A 253 -22.08 -48.68 -1.75
CA THR A 253 -20.92 -48.16 -2.50
C THR A 253 -19.92 -49.28 -2.81
N SER A 254 -18.78 -48.95 -3.42
CA SER A 254 -17.73 -49.92 -3.73
C SER A 254 -16.34 -49.34 -3.61
N ASP A 255 -15.36 -50.18 -3.28
CA ASP A 255 -13.93 -49.87 -3.33
C ASP A 255 -13.17 -50.91 -4.18
N THR A 256 -12.01 -50.54 -4.72
CA THR A 256 -11.22 -51.39 -5.62
C THR A 256 -9.75 -51.45 -5.21
N LEU A 257 -9.25 -52.67 -5.01
CA LEU A 257 -7.83 -52.96 -4.74
C LEU A 257 -7.22 -53.79 -5.88
N THR A 258 -5.90 -53.91 -5.92
CA THR A 258 -5.19 -54.67 -6.95
C THR A 258 -4.17 -55.65 -6.37
N TYR A 259 -3.85 -56.67 -7.15
CA TYR A 259 -2.75 -57.59 -6.88
C TYR A 259 -2.18 -58.12 -8.21
N VAL A 260 -0.91 -58.54 -8.17
CA VAL A 260 -0.19 -59.11 -9.31
C VAL A 260 -0.21 -60.63 -9.22
N VAL A 261 -0.52 -61.27 -10.34
CA VAL A 261 -0.42 -62.71 -10.55
C VAL A 261 0.82 -62.97 -11.40
N THR A 262 1.68 -63.90 -10.97
CA THR A 262 2.83 -64.37 -11.75
C THR A 262 2.74 -65.87 -11.95
N GLY A 263 2.82 -66.31 -13.21
CA GLY A 263 2.87 -67.71 -13.60
C GLY A 263 4.26 -68.12 -14.08
N SER A 264 4.78 -69.23 -13.54
CA SER A 264 6.08 -69.80 -13.92
C SER A 264 5.96 -71.29 -14.24
N ASN A 265 6.57 -71.73 -15.35
CA ASN A 265 6.48 -73.10 -15.85
C ASN A 265 5.03 -73.59 -16.06
N LEU A 266 4.10 -72.66 -16.33
CA LEU A 266 2.70 -72.95 -16.64
C LEU A 266 2.51 -73.11 -18.15
N THR A 267 1.76 -74.13 -18.55
CA THR A 267 1.44 -74.42 -19.95
C THR A 267 0.05 -73.93 -20.36
N ASP A 268 -0.89 -73.87 -19.42
CA ASP A 268 -2.25 -73.37 -19.64
C ASP A 268 -2.42 -71.91 -19.17
N PRO A 269 -3.34 -71.12 -19.76
CA PRO A 269 -3.79 -69.85 -19.20
C PRO A 269 -4.24 -69.98 -17.74
N ILE A 270 -4.18 -68.89 -16.98
CA ILE A 270 -4.63 -68.88 -15.57
C ILE A 270 -6.10 -68.45 -15.52
N ALA A 271 -6.98 -69.38 -15.18
CA ALA A 271 -8.38 -69.07 -14.87
C ALA A 271 -8.48 -68.45 -13.47
N VAL A 272 -9.19 -67.33 -13.36
CA VAL A 272 -9.34 -66.57 -12.12
C VAL A 272 -10.82 -66.40 -11.81
N SER A 273 -11.27 -66.77 -10.61
CA SER A 273 -12.68 -66.68 -10.21
C SER A 273 -12.86 -66.31 -8.75
N SER A 274 -13.81 -65.42 -8.47
CA SER A 274 -14.24 -65.06 -7.12
C SER A 274 -15.35 -65.99 -6.64
N ASP A 275 -15.31 -66.42 -5.36
CA ASP A 275 -16.34 -67.26 -4.74
C ASP A 275 -17.49 -66.47 -4.08
N ASN A 276 -17.37 -65.14 -4.01
CA ASN A 276 -18.30 -64.27 -3.30
C ASN A 276 -18.75 -63.12 -4.21
N ALA A 277 -20.07 -62.95 -4.33
CA ALA A 277 -20.71 -62.01 -5.24
C ALA A 277 -20.43 -60.52 -4.94
N TYR A 278 -19.99 -60.19 -3.72
CA TYR A 278 -19.57 -58.82 -3.40
C TYR A 278 -18.20 -58.48 -3.99
N TYR A 279 -17.42 -59.47 -4.41
CA TYR A 279 -16.10 -59.29 -4.99
C TYR A 279 -16.13 -59.63 -6.48
N THR A 280 -15.86 -58.61 -7.30
CA THR A 280 -15.82 -58.75 -8.77
C THR A 280 -14.44 -58.38 -9.29
N LEU A 281 -14.04 -58.97 -10.41
CA LEU A 281 -12.68 -58.99 -10.93
C LEU A 281 -12.60 -58.25 -12.28
N SER A 282 -11.46 -57.62 -12.55
CA SER A 282 -11.17 -56.94 -13.82
C SER A 282 -9.68 -56.96 -14.13
N THR A 283 -9.31 -56.88 -15.42
CA THR A 283 -7.93 -56.62 -15.88
C THR A 283 -7.71 -55.18 -16.33
N ASP A 284 -8.78 -54.42 -16.58
CA ASP A 284 -8.73 -53.05 -17.12
C ASP A 284 -9.17 -51.98 -16.11
N GLY A 285 -9.65 -52.40 -14.93
CA GLY A 285 -10.19 -51.53 -13.90
C GLY A 285 -11.58 -50.95 -14.20
N ASN A 286 -12.18 -51.28 -15.34
CA ASN A 286 -13.44 -50.69 -15.81
C ASN A 286 -14.57 -51.72 -15.89
N THR A 287 -14.30 -52.88 -16.50
CA THR A 287 -15.31 -53.94 -16.70
C THR A 287 -15.11 -55.04 -15.67
N PHE A 288 -16.08 -55.20 -14.77
CA PHE A 288 -16.00 -56.15 -13.66
C PHE A 288 -16.90 -57.38 -13.87
N ALA A 289 -16.36 -58.58 -13.61
CA ALA A 289 -17.05 -59.85 -13.75
C ALA A 289 -16.71 -60.81 -12.58
N SER A 290 -17.43 -61.93 -12.43
CA SER A 290 -17.13 -62.93 -11.39
C SER A 290 -15.89 -63.80 -11.69
N SER A 291 -15.44 -63.80 -12.95
CA SER A 291 -14.30 -64.58 -13.42
C SER A 291 -13.61 -63.91 -14.61
N LEU A 292 -12.32 -64.16 -14.77
CA LEU A 292 -11.50 -63.72 -15.91
C LEU A 292 -10.44 -64.79 -16.27
N SER A 293 -9.74 -64.59 -17.39
CA SER A 293 -8.63 -65.46 -17.82
C SER A 293 -7.39 -64.60 -18.06
N LEU A 294 -6.26 -65.01 -17.48
CA LEU A 294 -4.96 -64.37 -17.69
C LEU A 294 -4.08 -65.22 -18.60
N ALA A 295 -3.03 -64.61 -19.17
CA ALA A 295 -1.95 -65.37 -19.80
C ALA A 295 -1.27 -66.32 -18.80
N ASN A 296 -0.59 -67.35 -19.30
CA ASN A 296 0.15 -68.31 -18.47
C ASN A 296 1.33 -67.68 -17.71
N THR A 297 1.72 -66.45 -18.04
CA THR A 297 2.68 -65.63 -17.30
C THR A 297 2.06 -64.82 -16.16
N GLY A 298 0.73 -64.70 -16.11
CA GLY A 298 0.00 -63.83 -15.18
C GLY A 298 -0.16 -62.38 -15.67
N ASP A 299 -0.83 -61.56 -14.87
CA ASP A 299 -1.11 -60.12 -15.10
C ASP A 299 -1.56 -59.45 -13.77
N THR A 300 -1.83 -58.14 -13.79
CA THR A 300 -2.49 -57.41 -12.69
C THR A 300 -4.00 -57.63 -12.71
N VAL A 301 -4.57 -57.90 -11.53
CA VAL A 301 -6.01 -58.06 -11.34
C VAL A 301 -6.54 -57.00 -10.39
N PHE A 302 -7.61 -56.32 -10.81
CA PHE A 302 -8.42 -55.42 -10.00
C PHE A 302 -9.54 -56.20 -9.35
N VAL A 303 -9.73 -56.02 -8.04
CA VAL A 303 -10.83 -56.61 -7.27
C VAL A 303 -11.66 -55.47 -6.70
N LYS A 304 -12.95 -55.44 -7.04
CA LYS A 304 -13.91 -54.49 -6.50
C LYS A 304 -14.79 -55.15 -5.45
N PHE A 305 -14.82 -54.59 -4.25
CA PHE A 305 -15.73 -54.96 -3.17
C PHE A 305 -16.94 -54.02 -3.15
N ALA A 306 -18.16 -54.56 -3.24
CA ALA A 306 -19.41 -53.81 -3.27
C ALA A 306 -20.47 -54.42 -2.33
N PRO A 307 -20.42 -54.14 -1.01
CA PRO A 307 -21.34 -54.73 -0.04
C PRO A 307 -22.76 -54.13 -0.16
N VAL A 308 -23.79 -54.99 -0.07
CA VAL A 308 -25.21 -54.57 -0.05
C VAL A 308 -25.86 -54.68 1.34
N ALA A 309 -25.11 -55.11 2.34
CA ALA A 309 -25.56 -55.21 3.73
C ALA A 309 -24.38 -54.99 4.69
N GLY A 310 -24.68 -54.58 5.92
CA GLY A 310 -23.68 -54.38 6.96
C GLY A 310 -23.06 -55.68 7.46
N GLY A 311 -21.80 -55.62 7.90
CA GLY A 311 -21.05 -56.72 8.50
C GLY A 311 -19.88 -57.25 7.66
N THR A 312 -19.06 -58.09 8.28
CA THR A 312 -17.84 -58.62 7.66
C THR A 312 -18.19 -59.61 6.55
N SER A 313 -17.60 -59.42 5.38
CA SER A 313 -17.66 -60.30 4.23
C SER A 313 -16.26 -60.83 3.94
N SER A 314 -16.11 -62.16 3.95
CA SER A 314 -14.90 -62.84 3.50
C SER A 314 -15.17 -63.59 2.20
N GLY A 315 -14.12 -63.76 1.41
CA GLY A 315 -14.16 -64.51 0.16
C GLY A 315 -12.76 -64.91 -0.28
N SER A 316 -12.67 -65.53 -1.43
CA SER A 316 -11.41 -65.90 -2.04
C SER A 316 -11.45 -65.80 -3.56
N VAL A 317 -10.28 -65.53 -4.14
CA VAL A 317 -10.08 -65.60 -5.59
C VAL A 317 -9.21 -66.81 -5.91
N LEU A 318 -9.81 -67.79 -6.59
CA LEU A 318 -9.11 -68.98 -7.07
C LEU A 318 -8.39 -68.67 -8.37
N HIS A 319 -7.10 -69.02 -8.43
CA HIS A 319 -6.26 -69.02 -9.62
C HIS A 319 -5.93 -70.45 -9.97
N GLN A 320 -6.20 -70.87 -11.20
CA GLN A 320 -5.95 -72.24 -11.64
C GLN A 320 -5.37 -72.29 -13.05
N SER A 321 -4.29 -73.07 -13.21
CA SER A 321 -3.68 -73.42 -14.50
C SER A 321 -3.28 -74.90 -14.45
N GLY A 322 -3.95 -75.74 -15.25
CA GLY A 322 -3.84 -77.19 -15.16
C GLY A 322 -4.12 -77.73 -13.74
N SER A 323 -3.16 -78.45 -13.17
CA SER A 323 -3.22 -78.98 -11.79
C SER A 323 -2.70 -78.00 -10.72
N THR A 324 -2.13 -76.86 -11.12
CA THR A 324 -1.59 -75.87 -10.19
C THR A 324 -2.67 -74.86 -9.84
N SER A 325 -2.86 -74.63 -8.54
CA SER A 325 -3.85 -73.67 -8.04
C SER A 325 -3.32 -72.84 -6.88
N LYS A 326 -3.77 -71.59 -6.78
CA LYS A 326 -3.48 -70.70 -5.65
C LYS A 326 -4.74 -69.88 -5.29
N LEU A 327 -4.96 -69.65 -4.00
CA LEU A 327 -6.05 -68.82 -3.50
C LEU A 327 -5.51 -67.48 -2.99
N LEU A 328 -6.20 -66.40 -3.34
CA LEU A 328 -6.07 -65.09 -2.71
C LEU A 328 -7.18 -64.94 -1.66
N ALA A 329 -6.85 -64.60 -0.42
CA ALA A 329 -7.87 -64.30 0.59
C ALA A 329 -8.40 -62.86 0.44
N LEU A 330 -9.72 -62.68 0.57
CA LEU A 330 -10.39 -61.39 0.56
C LEU A 330 -11.12 -61.16 1.88
N THR A 331 -10.96 -59.97 2.46
CA THR A 331 -11.77 -59.50 3.59
C THR A 331 -12.24 -58.07 3.35
N GLY A 332 -13.44 -57.76 3.80
CA GLY A 332 -14.02 -56.42 3.76
C GLY A 332 -15.23 -56.37 4.67
N ASN A 333 -15.63 -55.19 5.12
CA ASN A 333 -16.78 -55.00 6.00
C ASN A 333 -17.74 -54.03 5.33
N GLY A 334 -19.00 -54.45 5.14
CA GLY A 334 -20.06 -53.54 4.80
C GLY A 334 -20.35 -52.65 6.01
N PHE A 335 -20.15 -51.35 5.91
CA PHE A 335 -20.47 -50.42 6.98
C PHE A 335 -21.82 -49.76 6.68
N ASP A 336 -22.84 -50.01 7.50
CA ASP A 336 -24.14 -49.34 7.34
C ASP A 336 -24.08 -48.00 8.09
N GLN A 337 -23.76 -46.94 7.34
CA GLN A 337 -23.64 -45.60 7.90
C GLN A 337 -24.95 -45.10 8.51
N VAL A 338 -26.10 -45.40 7.87
CA VAL A 338 -27.41 -44.91 8.31
C VAL A 338 -27.85 -45.59 9.61
N ALA A 339 -27.63 -46.91 9.71
CA ALA A 339 -27.94 -47.65 10.93
C ALA A 339 -27.04 -47.27 12.12
N SER A 340 -25.91 -46.61 11.86
CA SER A 340 -24.91 -46.23 12.87
C SER A 340 -25.04 -44.78 13.37
N ILE A 341 -26.02 -44.02 12.85
CA ILE A 341 -26.21 -42.61 13.24
C ILE A 341 -26.60 -42.51 14.72
N ILE A 342 -25.85 -41.71 15.47
CA ILE A 342 -26.17 -41.30 16.84
C ILE A 342 -26.33 -39.77 16.91
N PRO A 343 -27.08 -39.24 17.90
CA PRO A 343 -27.14 -37.80 18.14
C PRO A 343 -25.75 -37.22 18.42
N ILE A 344 -25.48 -36.00 17.96
CA ILE A 344 -24.18 -35.34 18.13
C ILE A 344 -23.78 -35.22 19.60
N ALA A 345 -24.72 -34.91 20.51
CA ALA A 345 -24.44 -34.90 21.95
C ALA A 345 -23.95 -36.26 22.48
N SER A 346 -24.52 -37.36 21.97
CA SER A 346 -24.08 -38.71 22.31
C SER A 346 -22.70 -39.00 21.72
N ALA A 347 -22.44 -38.59 20.47
CA ALA A 347 -21.11 -38.70 19.87
C ALA A 347 -20.05 -37.98 20.73
N ARG A 348 -20.31 -36.74 21.15
CA ARG A 348 -19.38 -35.98 22.03
C ARG A 348 -19.09 -36.67 23.37
N ALA A 349 -19.88 -37.64 23.83
CA ALA A 349 -19.61 -38.39 25.06
C ALA A 349 -18.68 -39.60 24.88
N HIS A 350 -18.38 -40.02 23.65
CA HIS A 350 -17.48 -41.14 23.36
C HIS A 350 -16.00 -40.84 23.67
N ALA A 351 -15.18 -41.87 23.83
CA ALA A 351 -13.76 -41.72 24.09
C ALA A 351 -13.02 -41.18 22.85
N LEU A 352 -11.86 -40.53 23.04
CA LEU A 352 -11.01 -40.14 21.92
C LEU A 352 -10.52 -41.39 21.18
N GLY A 353 -10.50 -41.34 19.86
CA GLY A 353 -10.22 -42.48 18.98
C GLY A 353 -11.45 -43.31 18.62
N ASP A 354 -12.54 -43.23 19.39
CA ASP A 354 -13.78 -43.92 19.04
C ASP A 354 -14.32 -43.40 17.71
N ARG A 355 -14.73 -44.33 16.84
CA ARG A 355 -15.43 -43.98 15.62
C ARG A 355 -16.89 -43.66 15.92
N VAL A 356 -17.35 -42.50 15.49
CA VAL A 356 -18.75 -42.08 15.61
C VAL A 356 -19.34 -41.82 14.23
N THR A 357 -20.66 -41.96 14.11
CA THR A 357 -21.41 -41.56 12.92
C THR A 357 -22.52 -40.62 13.33
N ILE A 358 -22.50 -39.41 12.78
CA ILE A 358 -23.49 -38.36 13.08
C ILE A 358 -24.20 -37.94 11.80
N ALA A 359 -25.41 -37.43 11.94
CA ALA A 359 -26.13 -36.80 10.84
C ALA A 359 -26.61 -35.42 11.28
N GLY A 360 -26.45 -34.42 10.41
CA GLY A 360 -26.80 -33.05 10.75
C GLY A 360 -26.83 -32.11 9.56
N ARG A 361 -26.96 -30.82 9.86
CA ARG A 361 -26.89 -29.72 8.91
C ARG A 361 -25.54 -29.02 9.04
N VAL A 362 -24.95 -28.67 7.92
CA VAL A 362 -23.71 -27.86 7.89
C VAL A 362 -24.04 -26.42 8.30
N THR A 363 -23.38 -25.92 9.34
CA THR A 363 -23.50 -24.53 9.82
C THR A 363 -22.31 -23.66 9.43
N VAL A 364 -21.17 -24.29 9.16
CA VAL A 364 -19.94 -23.75 8.56
C VAL A 364 -19.40 -24.81 7.61
N ALA A 365 -19.09 -24.43 6.38
CA ALA A 365 -18.34 -25.23 5.42
C ALA A 365 -16.86 -24.81 5.47
N ASN A 366 -16.40 -24.04 4.49
CA ASN A 366 -15.03 -23.55 4.38
C ASN A 366 -14.89 -22.05 4.66
N GLU A 367 -15.92 -21.39 5.21
CA GLU A 367 -15.85 -19.95 5.53
C GLU A 367 -14.79 -19.61 6.60
N LEU A 368 -14.39 -20.60 7.41
CA LEU A 368 -13.30 -20.52 8.39
C LEU A 368 -12.04 -21.29 7.93
N GLY A 369 -11.94 -21.60 6.64
CA GLY A 369 -10.90 -22.48 6.08
C GLY A 369 -11.10 -23.96 6.45
N ASN A 370 -10.91 -24.30 7.74
CA ASN A 370 -11.11 -25.62 8.37
C ASN A 370 -11.01 -25.44 9.91
N PRO A 371 -11.87 -26.04 10.77
CA PRO A 371 -12.88 -27.07 10.51
C PRO A 371 -14.23 -26.56 10.02
N ALA A 372 -14.95 -27.43 9.30
CA ALA A 372 -16.38 -27.28 9.06
C ALA A 372 -17.19 -27.68 10.30
N TYR A 373 -18.43 -27.20 10.44
CA TYR A 373 -19.28 -27.46 11.60
C TYR A 373 -20.60 -28.12 11.18
N VAL A 374 -20.97 -29.18 11.89
CA VAL A 374 -22.23 -29.92 11.69
C VAL A 374 -23.06 -29.86 12.96
N GLN A 375 -24.35 -29.57 12.81
CA GLN A 375 -25.28 -29.42 13.93
C GLN A 375 -26.59 -30.21 13.70
N ASP A 376 -27.07 -30.85 14.75
CA ASP A 376 -28.38 -31.50 14.82
C ASP A 376 -29.22 -30.88 15.96
N ALA A 377 -30.33 -31.50 16.34
CA ALA A 377 -31.19 -30.99 17.42
C ALA A 377 -30.61 -31.20 18.83
N SER A 378 -29.54 -31.99 18.97
CA SER A 378 -28.90 -32.35 20.22
C SER A 378 -27.62 -31.56 20.51
N GLY A 379 -26.94 -31.06 19.48
CA GLY A 379 -25.77 -30.20 19.62
C GLY A 379 -24.97 -30.08 18.31
N GLY A 380 -23.77 -29.50 18.40
CA GLY A 380 -22.87 -29.31 17.27
C GLY A 380 -21.49 -29.93 17.46
N ILE A 381 -20.82 -30.24 16.36
CA ILE A 381 -19.46 -30.77 16.36
C ILE A 381 -18.66 -30.29 15.14
N PRO A 382 -17.43 -29.79 15.33
CA PRO A 382 -16.52 -29.53 14.22
C PRO A 382 -16.01 -30.83 13.59
N VAL A 383 -15.79 -30.78 12.28
CA VAL A 383 -15.21 -31.84 11.47
C VAL A 383 -13.95 -31.27 10.82
N PHE A 384 -12.79 -31.68 11.32
CA PHE A 384 -11.49 -31.25 10.82
C PHE A 384 -11.04 -32.18 9.70
N ASP A 385 -11.58 -31.94 8.50
CA ASP A 385 -11.23 -32.66 7.27
C ASP A 385 -11.40 -31.73 6.07
N PHE A 386 -10.32 -31.49 5.34
CA PHE A 386 -10.28 -30.54 4.23
C PHE A 386 -11.27 -30.92 3.11
N ASN A 387 -11.37 -32.22 2.79
CA ASN A 387 -12.26 -32.72 1.74
C ASN A 387 -13.73 -32.54 2.11
N PHE A 388 -14.08 -32.74 3.39
CA PHE A 388 -15.40 -32.44 3.90
C PHE A 388 -15.71 -30.95 3.82
N ALA A 389 -14.84 -30.08 4.34
CA ALA A 389 -15.07 -28.63 4.35
C ALA A 389 -15.29 -28.04 2.95
N HIS A 390 -14.53 -28.51 1.94
CA HIS A 390 -14.66 -28.08 0.55
C HIS A 390 -15.72 -28.85 -0.25
N GLY A 391 -16.21 -29.97 0.28
CA GLY A 391 -17.22 -30.82 -0.38
C GLY A 391 -18.66 -30.50 0.00
N VAL A 392 -18.87 -29.55 0.91
CA VAL A 392 -20.18 -29.19 1.47
C VAL A 392 -20.41 -27.67 1.46
N THR A 393 -21.65 -27.27 1.63
CA THR A 393 -22.08 -25.86 1.71
C THR A 393 -23.03 -25.68 2.88
N ILE A 394 -23.10 -24.47 3.45
CA ILE A 394 -24.01 -24.16 4.57
C ILE A 394 -25.44 -24.59 4.23
N GLY A 395 -26.05 -25.34 5.14
CA GLY A 395 -27.41 -25.87 5.05
C GLY A 395 -27.51 -27.28 4.44
N ASP A 396 -26.42 -27.85 3.93
CA ASP A 396 -26.40 -29.22 3.41
C ASP A 396 -26.77 -30.26 4.48
N SER A 397 -27.41 -31.35 4.05
CA SER A 397 -27.64 -32.54 4.86
C SER A 397 -26.47 -33.49 4.73
N VAL A 398 -25.84 -33.86 5.84
CA VAL A 398 -24.67 -34.75 5.80
C VAL A 398 -24.81 -35.87 6.82
N ILE A 399 -24.24 -37.01 6.47
CA ILE A 399 -23.88 -38.06 7.42
C ILE A 399 -22.37 -38.15 7.41
N VAL A 400 -21.74 -37.99 8.57
CA VAL A 400 -20.28 -37.97 8.71
C VAL A 400 -19.88 -39.10 9.64
N THR A 401 -18.90 -39.90 9.21
CA THR A 401 -18.31 -40.95 10.01
C THR A 401 -16.82 -40.71 10.14
N GLY A 402 -16.29 -40.80 11.37
CA GLY A 402 -14.87 -40.64 11.61
C GLY A 402 -14.52 -40.82 13.10
N PRO A 403 -13.22 -40.89 13.42
CA PRO A 403 -12.77 -40.93 14.80
C PRO A 403 -12.98 -39.59 15.51
N LEU A 404 -13.29 -39.64 16.80
CA LEU A 404 -13.24 -38.47 17.67
C LEU A 404 -11.79 -38.14 18.02
N GLY A 405 -11.40 -36.90 17.78
CA GLY A 405 -10.15 -36.35 18.25
C GLY A 405 -10.36 -35.07 19.06
N VAL A 406 -9.23 -34.47 19.41
CA VAL A 406 -9.19 -33.21 20.15
C VAL A 406 -8.04 -32.36 19.61
N PHE A 407 -8.29 -31.07 19.41
CA PHE A 407 -7.26 -30.10 19.05
C PHE A 407 -7.49 -28.82 19.85
N ASN A 408 -6.47 -28.34 20.56
CA ASN A 408 -6.61 -27.24 21.53
C ASN A 408 -7.82 -27.43 22.46
N ASP A 409 -7.97 -28.63 23.04
CA ASP A 409 -9.11 -29.05 23.87
C ASP A 409 -10.50 -29.00 23.20
N GLN A 410 -10.62 -28.59 21.94
CA GLN A 410 -11.86 -28.66 21.16
C GLN A 410 -12.10 -30.10 20.70
N LYS A 411 -13.25 -30.67 21.09
CA LYS A 411 -13.62 -32.03 20.69
C LYS A 411 -14.22 -32.01 19.29
N GLN A 412 -13.68 -32.84 18.40
CA GLN A 412 -13.97 -32.77 16.97
C GLN A 412 -13.90 -34.15 16.31
N ILE A 413 -14.52 -34.31 15.13
CA ILE A 413 -14.24 -35.46 14.27
C ILE A 413 -12.95 -35.14 13.50
N SER A 414 -11.88 -35.87 13.77
CA SER A 414 -10.55 -35.62 13.19
C SER A 414 -9.69 -36.86 13.24
N GLY A 415 -8.86 -37.08 12.21
CA GLY A 415 -7.98 -38.25 12.09
C GLY A 415 -8.18 -38.97 10.75
N SER A 416 -7.59 -40.14 10.60
CA SER A 416 -7.76 -40.95 9.38
C SER A 416 -9.12 -41.68 9.36
N GLY A 417 -9.61 -41.97 8.15
CA GLY A 417 -10.86 -42.73 7.97
C GLY A 417 -12.13 -41.91 8.16
N ILE A 418 -12.05 -40.59 7.97
CA ILE A 418 -13.22 -39.71 7.84
C ILE A 418 -13.78 -39.86 6.43
N PHE A 419 -15.09 -40.08 6.33
CA PHE A 419 -15.83 -40.05 5.08
C PHE A 419 -17.26 -39.59 5.36
N PHE A 420 -17.91 -39.06 4.32
CA PHE A 420 -19.24 -38.48 4.46
C PHE A 420 -20.12 -38.77 3.26
N THR A 421 -21.43 -38.74 3.51
CA THR A 421 -22.46 -38.82 2.48
C THR A 421 -23.29 -37.55 2.54
N LYS A 422 -23.36 -36.82 1.43
CA LYS A 422 -24.34 -35.73 1.26
C LYS A 422 -25.71 -36.35 0.97
N VAL A 423 -26.64 -36.20 1.91
CA VAL A 423 -28.00 -36.71 1.74
C VAL A 423 -28.75 -35.79 0.79
N ASN A 424 -29.40 -36.37 -0.23
CA ASN A 424 -30.17 -35.64 -1.22
C ASN A 424 -31.46 -35.06 -0.61
N ALA A 425 -31.32 -33.95 0.10
CA ALA A 425 -32.37 -33.19 0.75
C ALA A 425 -32.21 -31.70 0.42
N THR A 426 -33.31 -30.95 0.41
CA THR A 426 -33.28 -29.50 0.20
C THR A 426 -32.38 -28.83 1.25
N PRO A 427 -31.38 -28.02 0.84
CA PRO A 427 -30.55 -27.28 1.78
C PRO A 427 -31.39 -26.40 2.70
N ARG A 428 -31.04 -26.38 3.99
CA ARG A 428 -31.73 -25.60 5.02
C ARG A 428 -30.74 -24.95 5.97
N ILE A 429 -30.63 -23.63 5.89
CA ILE A 429 -29.86 -22.82 6.85
C ILE A 429 -30.55 -22.90 8.21
N LEU A 430 -29.82 -23.31 9.24
CA LEU A 430 -30.33 -23.34 10.61
C LEU A 430 -30.41 -21.90 11.15
N ALA A 431 -31.52 -21.57 11.80
CA ALA A 431 -31.65 -20.31 12.52
C ALA A 431 -30.87 -20.42 13.85
N PRO A 432 -29.99 -19.44 14.16
CA PRO A 432 -29.21 -19.47 15.40
C PRO A 432 -30.12 -19.31 16.63
N GLN A 433 -29.78 -20.00 17.72
CA GLN A 433 -30.43 -19.80 19.01
C GLN A 433 -29.80 -18.63 19.75
N THR A 434 -30.61 -17.79 20.39
CA THR A 434 -30.10 -16.69 21.22
C THR A 434 -29.61 -17.23 22.56
N ILE A 435 -28.31 -17.10 22.84
CA ILE A 435 -27.63 -17.64 24.03
C ILE A 435 -26.86 -16.51 24.74
N ALA A 436 -26.92 -16.48 26.07
CA ALA A 436 -26.15 -15.54 26.87
C ALA A 436 -24.69 -16.01 27.01
N ILE A 437 -23.74 -15.08 27.19
CA ILE A 437 -22.31 -15.40 27.30
C ILE A 437 -22.04 -16.50 28.35
N ALA A 438 -22.71 -16.44 29.51
CA ALA A 438 -22.52 -17.39 30.60
C ALA A 438 -22.87 -18.84 30.26
N ASP A 439 -23.73 -19.06 29.25
CA ASP A 439 -24.25 -20.37 28.87
C ASP A 439 -23.53 -20.97 27.65
N LEU A 440 -22.65 -20.21 26.97
CA LEU A 440 -21.99 -20.63 25.73
C LEU A 440 -21.20 -21.94 25.87
N ALA A 441 -20.62 -22.21 27.03
CA ALA A 441 -19.84 -23.43 27.26
C ALA A 441 -20.66 -24.73 27.06
N ALA A 442 -21.99 -24.67 27.22
CA ALA A 442 -22.88 -25.82 26.98
C ALA A 442 -23.24 -26.03 25.51
N HIS A 443 -22.93 -25.06 24.63
CA HIS A 443 -23.32 -25.03 23.21
C HIS A 443 -22.11 -25.15 22.26
N GLU A 444 -21.00 -25.75 22.72
CA GLU A 444 -19.80 -25.92 21.90
C GLU A 444 -20.09 -26.70 20.60
N GLY A 445 -19.72 -26.10 19.46
CA GLY A 445 -19.96 -26.59 18.11
C GLY A 445 -21.28 -26.12 17.48
N GLU A 446 -22.16 -25.45 18.22
CA GLU A 446 -23.44 -24.96 17.72
C GLU A 446 -23.35 -23.53 17.15
N LEU A 447 -24.20 -23.23 16.17
CA LEU A 447 -24.44 -21.89 15.67
C LEU A 447 -25.40 -21.14 16.61
N VAL A 448 -24.92 -20.06 17.22
CA VAL A 448 -25.65 -19.26 18.20
C VAL A 448 -25.69 -17.79 17.80
N LYS A 449 -26.57 -17.04 18.46
CA LYS A 449 -26.64 -15.58 18.39
C LYS A 449 -26.50 -15.03 19.79
N VAL A 450 -25.58 -14.09 20.00
CA VAL A 450 -25.41 -13.38 21.27
C VAL A 450 -25.79 -11.92 21.02
N VAL A 451 -26.65 -11.37 21.88
CA VAL A 451 -27.20 -10.01 21.74
C VAL A 451 -26.71 -9.14 22.88
N ASP A 452 -26.85 -7.82 22.71
CA ASP A 452 -26.51 -6.80 23.71
C ASP A 452 -25.04 -6.84 24.17
N VAL A 453 -24.13 -7.32 23.31
CA VAL A 453 -22.68 -7.38 23.59
C VAL A 453 -21.97 -6.09 23.20
N SER A 454 -20.85 -5.79 23.85
CA SER A 454 -19.93 -4.72 23.44
C SER A 454 -18.50 -5.26 23.42
N LEU A 455 -17.62 -4.64 22.62
CA LEU A 455 -16.20 -4.94 22.66
C LEU A 455 -15.54 -4.25 23.86
N VAL A 456 -14.58 -4.93 24.50
CA VAL A 456 -13.72 -4.31 25.52
C VAL A 456 -12.78 -3.27 24.89
N ASN A 457 -12.31 -3.55 23.67
CA ASN A 457 -11.57 -2.62 22.82
C ASN A 457 -12.30 -2.54 21.46
N SER A 458 -12.93 -1.40 21.20
CA SER A 458 -13.59 -1.09 19.93
C SER A 458 -12.71 -0.25 19.00
N ASP A 459 -11.44 -0.06 19.34
CA ASP A 459 -10.56 0.80 18.56
C ASP A 459 -10.18 0.14 17.23
N PHE A 460 -10.18 0.97 16.18
CA PHE A 460 -9.72 0.66 14.83
C PHE A 460 -10.52 -0.45 14.12
N VAL A 461 -9.87 -1.55 13.71
CA VAL A 461 -10.46 -2.58 12.83
C VAL A 461 -10.23 -3.99 13.36
N PHE A 462 -11.01 -4.95 12.88
CA PHE A 462 -10.71 -6.36 13.09
C PHE A 462 -9.50 -6.79 12.27
N TYR A 463 -8.55 -7.48 12.90
CA TYR A 463 -7.37 -8.03 12.24
C TYR A 463 -7.60 -9.51 11.89
N PRO A 464 -6.96 -10.03 10.82
CA PRO A 464 -7.06 -11.44 10.50
C PRO A 464 -6.37 -12.26 11.59
N GLN A 465 -6.94 -13.42 11.93
CA GLN A 465 -6.41 -14.30 12.95
C GLN A 465 -6.23 -13.60 14.32
N SER A 466 -7.08 -12.63 14.64
CA SER A 466 -7.10 -11.93 15.94
C SER A 466 -8.17 -12.46 16.88
N THR A 467 -7.99 -12.19 18.17
CA THR A 467 -9.01 -12.48 19.19
C THR A 467 -9.32 -11.18 19.91
N GLU A 468 -10.59 -10.79 19.87
CA GLU A 468 -11.13 -9.65 20.61
C GLU A 468 -11.93 -10.14 21.81
N THR A 469 -12.14 -9.30 22.83
CA THR A 469 -12.96 -9.66 23.99
C THR A 469 -14.32 -8.97 23.91
N LEU A 470 -15.39 -9.76 23.93
CA LEU A 470 -16.76 -9.28 24.08
C LEU A 470 -17.17 -9.31 25.55
N GLN A 471 -18.01 -8.36 25.95
CA GLN A 471 -18.58 -8.28 27.29
C GLN A 471 -20.09 -8.03 27.25
N SER A 472 -20.81 -8.66 28.18
CA SER A 472 -22.23 -8.43 28.48
C SER A 472 -22.55 -8.85 29.91
N ASP A 473 -23.30 -8.04 30.65
CA ASP A 473 -23.75 -8.33 32.03
C ASP A 473 -22.66 -8.83 33.00
N GLY A 474 -21.43 -8.32 32.85
CA GLY A 474 -20.28 -8.70 33.67
C GLY A 474 -19.61 -10.03 33.30
N ALA A 475 -20.09 -10.71 32.26
CA ALA A 475 -19.44 -11.87 31.66
C ALA A 475 -18.64 -11.45 30.41
N GLN A 476 -17.57 -12.20 30.09
CA GLN A 476 -16.72 -11.98 28.92
C GLN A 476 -16.54 -13.26 28.11
N VAL A 477 -16.36 -13.12 26.79
CA VAL A 477 -16.03 -14.21 25.88
C VAL A 477 -15.12 -13.74 24.76
N ASP A 478 -14.27 -14.63 24.27
CA ASP A 478 -13.41 -14.37 23.13
C ASP A 478 -14.24 -14.34 21.83
N LEU A 479 -14.01 -13.35 20.99
CA LEU A 479 -14.46 -13.26 19.60
C LEU A 479 -13.25 -13.50 18.70
N ARG A 480 -13.19 -14.68 18.09
CA ARG A 480 -12.09 -15.08 17.23
C ARG A 480 -12.39 -14.69 15.78
N ILE A 481 -11.62 -13.75 15.23
CA ILE A 481 -11.73 -13.35 13.83
C ILE A 481 -10.81 -14.22 13.00
N ASP A 482 -11.40 -15.07 12.16
CA ASP A 482 -10.64 -15.89 11.24
C ASP A 482 -10.22 -15.08 10.00
N GLY A 483 -8.98 -15.26 9.56
CA GLY A 483 -8.41 -14.59 8.40
C GLY A 483 -9.01 -15.02 7.06
N ASP A 484 -9.71 -16.15 7.02
CA ASP A 484 -10.41 -16.65 5.82
C ASP A 484 -11.80 -16.00 5.61
N THR A 485 -12.28 -15.21 6.58
CA THR A 485 -13.57 -14.49 6.48
C THR A 485 -13.43 -13.15 5.77
N ASP A 486 -14.56 -12.51 5.43
CA ASP A 486 -14.61 -11.14 4.88
C ASP A 486 -14.67 -10.03 5.96
N ILE A 487 -14.43 -10.38 7.23
CA ILE A 487 -14.45 -9.50 8.39
C ILE A 487 -13.16 -8.69 8.57
N PRO A 488 -11.95 -9.25 8.39
CA PRO A 488 -10.70 -8.52 8.57
C PRO A 488 -10.65 -7.22 7.76
N GLY A 489 -10.21 -6.15 8.43
CA GLY A 489 -10.11 -4.81 7.87
C GLY A 489 -11.37 -3.95 8.03
N LEU A 490 -12.49 -4.50 8.54
CA LEU A 490 -13.69 -3.72 8.86
C LEU A 490 -13.58 -3.07 10.24
N GLU A 491 -14.14 -1.87 10.39
CA GLU A 491 -14.19 -1.13 11.65
C GLU A 491 -14.92 -1.95 12.73
N LYS A 492 -14.34 -1.95 13.94
CA LYS A 492 -14.98 -2.60 15.09
C LYS A 492 -16.26 -1.82 15.48
N PRO A 493 -17.37 -2.51 15.81
CA PRO A 493 -18.60 -1.82 16.21
C PRO A 493 -18.40 -0.99 17.48
N GLU A 494 -18.88 0.25 17.43
CA GLU A 494 -19.00 1.11 18.61
C GLU A 494 -20.30 0.81 19.38
N GLY A 495 -20.21 0.67 20.70
CA GLY A 495 -21.35 0.42 21.57
C GLY A 495 -21.86 -1.02 21.57
N SER A 496 -23.18 -1.20 21.71
CA SER A 496 -23.82 -2.50 21.86
C SER A 496 -24.34 -3.05 20.53
N PHE A 497 -24.10 -4.34 20.26
CA PHE A 497 -24.45 -5.01 19.01
C PHE A 497 -24.78 -6.51 19.22
N GLU A 498 -25.08 -7.21 18.13
CA GLU A 498 -25.33 -8.65 18.12
C GLU A 498 -24.29 -9.39 17.27
N VAL A 499 -23.97 -10.63 17.64
CA VAL A 499 -23.04 -11.51 16.92
C VAL A 499 -23.70 -12.86 16.69
N THR A 500 -23.71 -13.33 15.45
CA THR A 500 -24.02 -14.72 15.10
C THR A 500 -22.71 -15.47 14.86
N ALA A 501 -22.50 -16.61 15.49
CA ALA A 501 -21.22 -17.32 15.39
C ALA A 501 -21.36 -18.78 15.76
N VAL A 502 -20.43 -19.63 15.33
CA VAL A 502 -20.29 -20.96 15.94
C VAL A 502 -19.48 -20.87 17.23
N VAL A 503 -19.89 -21.63 18.24
CA VAL A 503 -19.16 -21.69 19.51
C VAL A 503 -17.98 -22.64 19.37
N GLY A 504 -16.77 -22.10 19.43
CA GLY A 504 -15.52 -22.85 19.45
C GLY A 504 -14.91 -22.95 20.84
N ARG A 505 -13.81 -23.68 20.91
CA ARG A 505 -12.94 -23.76 22.10
C ARG A 505 -11.48 -23.62 21.68
N PHE A 506 -10.71 -22.88 22.47
CA PHE A 506 -9.26 -22.85 22.37
C PHE A 506 -8.66 -23.04 23.76
N ARG A 507 -8.11 -24.23 23.98
CA ARG A 507 -7.69 -24.71 25.30
C ARG A 507 -8.86 -24.62 26.29
N THR A 508 -8.70 -23.88 27.38
CA THR A 508 -9.75 -23.70 28.38
C THR A 508 -10.79 -22.65 28.01
N SER A 509 -10.53 -21.78 27.03
CA SER A 509 -11.40 -20.64 26.68
C SER A 509 -12.48 -21.01 25.67
N ILE A 510 -13.69 -20.51 25.89
CA ILE A 510 -14.77 -20.51 24.89
C ILE A 510 -14.59 -19.31 23.98
N GLN A 511 -14.81 -19.52 22.67
CA GLN A 511 -14.71 -18.46 21.67
C GLN A 511 -15.91 -18.49 20.72
N LEU A 512 -16.29 -17.33 20.21
CA LEU A 512 -17.24 -17.16 19.12
C LEU A 512 -16.47 -17.00 17.80
N LEU A 513 -16.83 -17.78 16.79
CA LEU A 513 -16.26 -17.75 15.45
C LEU A 513 -17.34 -17.29 14.44
N PRO A 514 -17.44 -15.98 14.13
CA PRO A 514 -18.33 -15.48 13.08
C PRO A 514 -17.81 -15.92 11.71
N ARG A 515 -18.72 -16.19 10.77
CA ARG A 515 -18.39 -16.81 9.47
C ARG A 515 -18.18 -15.78 8.37
N PHE A 516 -18.81 -14.61 8.50
CA PHE A 516 -18.79 -13.53 7.52
C PHE A 516 -19.21 -12.20 8.16
N SER A 517 -19.00 -11.08 7.47
CA SER A 517 -19.33 -9.73 7.94
C SER A 517 -20.79 -9.57 8.37
N ALA A 518 -21.73 -10.22 7.68
CA ALA A 518 -23.16 -10.20 8.04
C ALA A 518 -23.50 -10.91 9.37
N ASP A 519 -22.59 -11.72 9.92
CA ASP A 519 -22.74 -12.29 11.25
C ASP A 519 -22.51 -11.24 12.37
N ILE A 520 -21.91 -10.09 12.04
CA ILE A 520 -21.80 -8.90 12.91
C ILE A 520 -22.46 -7.72 12.19
N PRO A 521 -23.76 -7.47 12.38
CA PRO A 521 -24.47 -6.46 11.59
C PRO A 521 -23.90 -5.04 11.80
N GLY A 522 -23.70 -4.31 10.70
CA GLY A 522 -23.31 -2.90 10.73
C GLY A 522 -21.82 -2.62 10.55
N LEU A 523 -20.99 -3.64 10.32
CA LEU A 523 -19.58 -3.43 9.97
C LEU A 523 -19.41 -2.62 8.70
N GLN A 524 -18.45 -1.68 8.72
CA GLN A 524 -18.13 -0.80 7.60
C GLN A 524 -16.63 -0.86 7.32
N GLU A 525 -16.24 -0.62 6.08
CA GLU A 525 -14.84 -0.38 5.76
C GLU A 525 -14.41 0.94 6.41
N PRO A 526 -13.18 1.01 6.95
CA PRO A 526 -12.64 2.23 7.51
C PRO A 526 -12.76 3.34 6.51
N THR A 527 -13.51 4.38 6.87
CA THR A 527 -13.46 5.58 6.06
C THR A 527 -12.10 6.19 6.36
N PRO A 528 -11.17 6.31 5.39
CA PRO A 528 -9.92 7.00 5.65
C PRO A 528 -10.25 8.33 6.30
N THR A 529 -9.47 8.79 7.27
CA THR A 529 -9.57 10.18 7.74
C THR A 529 -9.24 11.09 6.57
N THR A 530 -10.21 11.29 5.67
CA THR A 530 -10.07 12.13 4.51
C THR A 530 -10.16 13.53 5.08
N ASP A 531 -9.00 14.17 5.22
CA ASP A 531 -8.97 15.53 4.72
C ASP A 531 -9.64 15.52 3.32
N SER A 532 -10.50 16.49 3.03
CA SER A 532 -11.21 16.55 1.75
C SER A 532 -10.29 16.89 0.57
N ILE A 533 -8.97 16.76 0.74
CA ILE A 533 -7.95 17.17 -0.21
C ILE A 533 -7.54 15.93 -1.02
N PRO A 534 -7.72 15.92 -2.35
CA PRO A 534 -7.32 14.78 -3.18
C PRO A 534 -5.81 14.51 -3.11
N SER A 535 -5.36 13.25 -3.19
CA SER A 535 -3.92 12.89 -3.19
C SER A 535 -3.11 13.61 -4.27
N SER A 536 -3.70 13.95 -5.41
CA SER A 536 -3.03 14.78 -6.45
C SER A 536 -2.60 16.18 -5.99
N LYS A 537 -3.03 16.62 -4.79
CA LYS A 537 -2.77 17.93 -4.20
C LYS A 537 -1.87 17.86 -2.98
N THR A 538 -1.49 16.67 -2.54
CA THR A 538 -0.64 16.43 -1.37
C THR A 538 0.61 15.69 -1.78
N PHE A 539 1.65 15.79 -0.95
CA PHE A 539 2.76 14.86 -0.98
C PHE A 539 2.44 13.74 0.00
N ASP A 540 2.29 12.52 -0.48
CA ASP A 540 1.91 11.34 0.32
C ASP A 540 3.16 10.45 0.54
N VAL A 541 3.50 10.21 1.81
CA VAL A 541 4.69 9.44 2.22
C VAL A 541 4.26 8.17 2.95
N VAL A 542 4.84 7.03 2.57
CA VAL A 542 4.57 5.74 3.20
C VAL A 542 5.86 5.09 3.69
N ASP A 543 5.79 4.38 4.80
CA ASP A 543 6.76 3.36 5.20
C ASP A 543 6.09 1.98 5.30
N TRP A 544 6.80 0.94 4.83
CA TRP A 544 6.28 -0.43 4.80
C TRP A 544 7.38 -1.49 4.73
N ASN A 545 7.52 -2.30 5.78
CA ASN A 545 8.38 -3.49 5.75
C ASN A 545 7.73 -4.57 4.85
N LEU A 546 8.51 -5.14 3.92
CA LEU A 546 7.97 -6.06 2.90
C LEU A 546 8.12 -7.55 3.25
N GLU A 547 8.60 -7.90 4.46
CA GLU A 547 8.81 -9.27 4.93
C GLU A 547 9.71 -10.08 3.97
N PHE A 548 11.01 -9.87 4.10
CA PHE A 548 12.06 -10.56 3.33
C PHE A 548 11.79 -10.65 1.80
N PHE A 549 11.29 -9.58 1.19
CA PHE A 549 10.79 -9.56 -0.18
C PHE A 549 11.66 -10.31 -1.20
N GLY A 550 11.09 -11.38 -1.76
CA GLY A 550 11.70 -12.21 -2.79
C GLY A 550 12.80 -13.18 -2.34
N ALA A 551 12.95 -13.40 -1.03
CA ALA A 551 13.83 -14.43 -0.48
C ALA A 551 13.28 -15.82 -0.79
N ARG A 552 13.99 -16.59 -1.63
CA ARG A 552 13.58 -17.96 -1.97
C ARG A 552 14.21 -18.95 -1.01
N LYS A 553 13.41 -19.84 -0.42
CA LYS A 553 13.93 -20.86 0.51
C LYS A 553 15.05 -21.72 -0.08
N GLU A 554 15.05 -21.99 -1.40
CA GLU A 554 16.11 -22.79 -2.04
C GLU A 554 17.48 -22.07 -2.02
N ASP A 555 17.49 -20.74 -1.92
CA ASP A 555 18.70 -19.94 -1.79
C ASP A 555 19.27 -19.99 -0.35
N TYR A 556 18.48 -20.46 0.62
CA TYR A 556 18.80 -20.45 2.06
C TYR A 556 18.61 -21.79 2.77
N GLY A 557 19.05 -22.89 2.14
CA GLY A 557 19.03 -24.22 2.77
C GLY A 557 17.63 -24.82 2.97
N ASN A 558 16.67 -24.42 2.11
CA ASN A 558 15.23 -24.73 2.20
C ASN A 558 14.55 -24.20 3.47
N GLN A 559 15.11 -23.15 4.08
CA GLN A 559 14.46 -22.39 5.15
C GLN A 559 13.67 -21.23 4.55
N GLU A 560 12.39 -21.15 4.91
CA GLU A 560 11.50 -20.05 4.53
C GLU A 560 11.66 -18.87 5.51
N PHE A 561 11.74 -17.66 4.98
CA PHE A 561 11.89 -16.42 5.76
C PHE A 561 10.74 -15.43 5.56
N GLY A 562 10.06 -15.50 4.41
CA GLY A 562 8.90 -14.67 4.12
C GLY A 562 7.79 -15.51 3.46
N PRO A 563 6.92 -14.90 2.66
CA PRO A 563 5.90 -15.62 1.89
C PRO A 563 6.49 -16.61 0.89
N GLU A 564 6.03 -17.87 0.92
CA GLU A 564 6.58 -19.00 0.12
C GLU A 564 6.42 -18.85 -1.41
N ASP A 565 5.46 -18.05 -1.88
CA ASP A 565 5.28 -17.78 -3.32
C ASP A 565 5.72 -16.35 -3.64
N GLU A 566 6.97 -16.18 -4.09
CA GLU A 566 7.54 -14.85 -4.34
C GLU A 566 6.91 -14.16 -5.56
N ALA A 567 6.34 -14.93 -6.49
CA ALA A 567 5.62 -14.36 -7.63
C ALA A 567 4.29 -13.76 -7.17
N LEU A 568 3.59 -14.45 -6.27
CA LEU A 568 2.39 -13.94 -5.61
C LEU A 568 2.72 -12.75 -4.71
N GLN A 569 3.80 -12.82 -3.92
CA GLN A 569 4.29 -11.70 -3.10
C GLN A 569 4.52 -10.46 -3.94
N LEU A 570 5.24 -10.56 -5.07
CA LEU A 570 5.45 -9.45 -6.00
C LEU A 570 4.12 -8.85 -6.47
N GLN A 571 3.17 -9.69 -6.89
CA GLN A 571 1.90 -9.22 -7.44
C GLN A 571 1.04 -8.54 -6.37
N ASN A 572 1.03 -9.06 -5.15
CA ASN A 572 0.31 -8.47 -4.02
C ASN A 572 0.96 -7.16 -3.58
N VAL A 573 2.29 -7.12 -3.40
CA VAL A 573 3.04 -5.90 -3.05
C VAL A 573 2.81 -4.81 -4.08
N LYS A 574 2.84 -5.14 -5.37
CA LYS A 574 2.50 -4.21 -6.45
C LYS A 574 1.09 -3.66 -6.31
N THR A 575 0.11 -4.53 -6.05
CA THR A 575 -1.30 -4.16 -5.93
C THR A 575 -1.52 -3.20 -4.76
N VAL A 576 -0.89 -3.47 -3.62
CA VAL A 576 -0.92 -2.57 -2.45
C VAL A 576 -0.25 -1.23 -2.77
N ILE A 577 0.96 -1.23 -3.34
CA ILE A 577 1.65 0.03 -3.73
C ILE A 577 0.79 0.88 -4.67
N GLN A 578 0.10 0.25 -5.63
CA GLN A 578 -0.80 0.95 -6.54
C GLN A 578 -2.02 1.55 -5.81
N SER A 579 -2.59 0.84 -4.82
CA SER A 579 -3.73 1.37 -4.05
C SER A 579 -3.34 2.51 -3.11
N LEU A 580 -2.08 2.57 -2.64
CA LEU A 580 -1.60 3.61 -1.75
C LEU A 580 -1.56 5.00 -2.40
N ASN A 581 -1.32 5.05 -3.72
CA ASN A 581 -1.14 6.27 -4.51
C ASN A 581 -0.18 7.28 -3.84
N ALA A 582 0.90 6.77 -3.23
CA ALA A 582 1.90 7.57 -2.51
C ALA A 582 2.97 8.11 -3.47
N ASP A 583 3.53 9.28 -3.19
CA ASP A 583 4.62 9.87 -3.98
C ASP A 583 5.97 9.19 -3.74
N ILE A 584 6.21 8.79 -2.49
CA ILE A 584 7.40 8.06 -2.07
C ILE A 584 7.06 7.03 -0.99
N ILE A 585 7.70 5.88 -1.07
CA ILE A 585 7.52 4.75 -0.15
C ILE A 585 8.90 4.29 0.32
N ALA A 586 9.17 4.36 1.62
CA ALA A 586 10.29 3.72 2.28
C ALA A 586 9.93 2.25 2.53
N VAL A 587 10.78 1.32 2.09
CA VAL A 587 10.53 -0.11 2.24
C VAL A 587 11.72 -0.80 2.89
N GLN A 588 11.41 -1.69 3.83
CA GLN A 588 12.39 -2.48 4.55
C GLN A 588 12.34 -3.94 4.08
N GLU A 589 13.38 -4.70 4.43
CA GLU A 589 13.53 -6.13 4.14
C GLU A 589 13.49 -6.52 2.65
N VAL A 590 14.12 -5.72 1.79
CA VAL A 590 14.33 -6.12 0.40
C VAL A 590 15.47 -7.15 0.32
N SER A 591 15.11 -8.41 0.06
CA SER A 591 16.06 -9.54 -0.01
C SER A 591 16.54 -9.87 -1.42
N ASN A 592 15.76 -9.56 -2.44
CA ASN A 592 16.06 -9.91 -3.83
C ASN A 592 16.05 -8.68 -4.76
N ASP A 593 17.26 -8.17 -5.06
CA ASP A 593 17.44 -7.00 -5.94
C ASP A 593 16.83 -7.19 -7.34
N THR A 594 16.82 -8.42 -7.86
CA THR A 594 16.30 -8.71 -9.20
C THR A 594 14.78 -8.64 -9.21
N LEU A 595 14.13 -9.29 -8.24
CA LEU A 595 12.68 -9.26 -8.11
C LEU A 595 12.19 -7.84 -7.78
N PHE A 596 12.92 -7.10 -6.95
CA PHE A 596 12.61 -5.71 -6.62
C PHE A 596 12.68 -4.79 -7.85
N ARG A 597 13.68 -4.96 -8.72
CA ARG A 597 13.73 -4.26 -10.02
C ARG A 597 12.53 -4.56 -10.91
N VAL A 598 12.07 -5.81 -10.92
CA VAL A 598 10.87 -6.20 -11.67
C VAL A 598 9.64 -5.50 -11.11
N LEU A 599 9.45 -5.52 -9.78
CA LEU A 599 8.36 -4.81 -9.10
C LEU A 599 8.34 -3.32 -9.49
N VAL A 600 9.45 -2.60 -9.30
CA VAL A 600 9.53 -1.16 -9.57
C VAL A 600 9.32 -0.86 -11.06
N SER A 601 9.85 -1.69 -11.96
CA SER A 601 9.62 -1.56 -13.40
C SER A 601 8.13 -1.75 -13.76
N GLN A 602 7.43 -2.69 -13.13
CA GLN A 602 6.00 -2.92 -13.35
C GLN A 602 5.12 -1.80 -12.79
N LEU A 603 5.61 -1.09 -11.77
CA LEU A 603 4.97 0.11 -11.21
C LEU A 603 5.19 1.35 -12.08
N GLY A 604 6.15 1.33 -13.00
CA GLY A 604 6.56 2.51 -13.77
C GLY A 604 7.22 3.59 -12.91
N ARG A 605 7.88 3.19 -11.82
CA ARG A 605 8.48 4.10 -10.82
C ARG A 605 10.01 4.03 -10.85
N SER A 606 10.66 4.91 -10.10
CA SER A 606 12.09 4.85 -9.83
C SER A 606 12.35 4.43 -8.39
N TYR A 607 13.58 4.00 -8.10
CA TYR A 607 13.96 3.57 -6.76
C TYR A 607 15.41 3.93 -6.43
N VAL A 608 15.75 3.88 -5.14
CA VAL A 608 17.12 3.95 -4.63
C VAL A 608 17.22 3.06 -3.39
N CYS A 609 18.28 2.26 -3.28
CA CYS A 609 18.48 1.32 -2.18
C CYS A 609 19.79 1.59 -1.44
N SER A 610 19.82 1.22 -0.16
CA SER A 610 21.06 1.15 0.62
C SER A 610 21.91 -0.03 0.17
N ASP A 611 23.21 0.18 0.04
CA ASP A 611 24.20 -0.89 -0.13
C ASP A 611 24.58 -1.55 1.21
N ARG A 612 24.12 -0.99 2.34
CA ARG A 612 24.32 -1.54 3.68
C ARG A 612 23.05 -2.22 4.18
N TYR A 613 23.23 -3.47 4.58
CA TYR A 613 22.25 -4.36 5.20
C TYR A 613 22.96 -5.19 6.28
N SER A 614 22.20 -5.98 7.06
CA SER A 614 22.76 -6.83 8.12
C SER A 614 23.86 -7.75 7.56
N TYR A 615 25.05 -7.67 8.16
CA TYR A 615 26.25 -8.42 7.75
C TYR A 615 26.78 -8.13 6.32
N SER A 616 26.35 -7.05 5.68
CA SER A 616 26.83 -6.65 4.33
C SER A 616 28.36 -6.55 4.17
N PHE A 617 29.09 -6.34 5.27
CA PHE A 617 30.55 -6.32 5.30
C PHE A 617 31.21 -7.70 5.09
N ASN A 618 30.46 -8.80 5.18
CA ASN A 618 30.94 -10.17 4.91
C ASN A 618 30.62 -10.64 3.47
N GLY A 619 29.85 -9.87 2.69
CA GLY A 619 29.30 -10.29 1.41
C GLY A 619 27.99 -11.08 1.54
N PRO A 620 27.44 -11.59 0.42
CA PRO A 620 26.22 -12.40 0.43
C PRO A 620 26.42 -13.72 1.21
N ASP A 621 25.44 -14.07 2.03
CA ASP A 621 25.39 -15.28 2.84
C ASP A 621 24.17 -16.12 2.41
N ASN A 622 24.29 -17.45 2.43
CA ASN A 622 23.22 -18.39 2.11
C ASN A 622 22.54 -18.97 3.37
N THR A 623 22.82 -18.41 4.54
CA THR A 623 22.17 -18.79 5.81
C THR A 623 21.13 -17.79 6.27
N PHE A 624 21.19 -16.55 5.77
CA PHE A 624 20.24 -15.50 6.11
C PHE A 624 20.10 -14.48 4.97
N PRO A 625 18.88 -14.14 4.52
CA PRO A 625 18.66 -13.19 3.43
C PRO A 625 19.10 -11.75 3.77
N PRO A 626 19.56 -10.97 2.78
CA PRO A 626 19.78 -9.53 2.95
C PRO A 626 18.49 -8.83 3.38
N GLN A 627 18.59 -7.86 4.28
CA GLN A 627 17.46 -7.03 4.69
C GLN A 627 17.72 -5.57 4.32
N LYS A 628 17.67 -5.26 3.01
CA LYS A 628 17.95 -3.89 2.54
C LYS A 628 16.78 -2.95 2.80
N VAL A 629 17.13 -1.69 3.02
CA VAL A 629 16.19 -0.57 3.06
C VAL A 629 16.27 0.21 1.74
N CYS A 630 15.12 0.60 1.19
CA CYS A 630 15.00 1.21 -0.12
C CYS A 630 13.88 2.26 -0.16
N PHE A 631 13.95 3.16 -1.14
CA PHE A 631 12.86 4.07 -1.47
C PHE A 631 12.34 3.78 -2.87
N ILE A 632 11.02 3.72 -3.04
CA ILE A 632 10.30 3.69 -4.33
C ILE A 632 9.59 5.03 -4.49
N TYR A 633 9.74 5.72 -5.62
CA TYR A 633 9.17 7.06 -5.81
C TYR A 633 8.66 7.34 -7.22
N ASP A 634 7.67 8.23 -7.30
CA ASP A 634 7.17 8.77 -8.56
C ASP A 634 8.06 9.93 -9.04
N THR A 635 8.66 9.76 -10.23
CA THR A 635 9.51 10.80 -10.83
C THR A 635 8.77 12.05 -11.27
N ALA A 636 7.44 12.02 -11.35
CA ALA A 636 6.62 13.19 -11.67
C ALA A 636 6.59 14.21 -10.52
N THR A 637 6.65 13.72 -9.28
CA THR A 637 6.58 14.55 -8.07
C THR A 637 7.88 14.57 -7.28
N VAL A 638 8.74 13.56 -7.41
CA VAL A 638 10.00 13.43 -6.66
C VAL A 638 11.22 13.50 -7.57
N LYS A 639 12.14 14.41 -7.23
CA LYS A 639 13.50 14.44 -7.78
C LYS A 639 14.52 14.16 -6.68
N VAL A 640 15.21 13.03 -6.77
CA VAL A 640 16.33 12.69 -5.87
C VAL A 640 17.53 13.62 -6.13
N ILE A 641 18.04 14.25 -5.09
CA ILE A 641 19.22 15.13 -5.12
C ILE A 641 20.47 14.36 -4.69
N SER A 642 20.36 13.60 -3.59
CA SER A 642 21.46 12.79 -3.06
C SER A 642 20.92 11.67 -2.19
N SER A 643 21.66 10.57 -2.11
CA SER A 643 21.45 9.49 -1.14
C SER A 643 22.73 9.26 -0.34
N ARG A 644 22.59 8.81 0.92
CA ARG A 644 23.72 8.57 1.83
C ARG A 644 23.35 7.53 2.88
N VAL A 645 24.24 6.57 3.10
CA VAL A 645 24.20 5.71 4.30
C VAL A 645 24.77 6.50 5.48
N LEU A 646 23.99 6.65 6.56
CA LEU A 646 24.44 7.37 7.75
C LEU A 646 25.42 6.51 8.56
N PHE A 647 26.38 7.17 9.21
CA PHE A 647 27.38 6.55 10.09
C PHE A 647 28.34 5.53 9.47
N GLU A 648 28.30 5.27 8.16
CA GLU A 648 29.11 4.24 7.49
C GLU A 648 30.60 4.26 7.88
N SER A 649 31.26 5.40 7.74
CA SER A 649 32.69 5.54 8.08
C SER A 649 32.96 5.33 9.57
N ARG A 650 32.03 5.75 10.44
CA ARG A 650 32.14 5.60 11.89
C ARG A 650 31.95 4.14 12.29
N TYR A 651 30.96 3.47 11.73
CA TYR A 651 30.69 2.06 11.94
C TYR A 651 31.86 1.17 11.51
N ASP A 652 32.35 1.34 10.28
CA ASP A 652 33.48 0.54 9.78
C ASP A 652 34.75 0.77 10.61
N SER A 653 35.04 2.02 10.98
CA SER A 653 36.18 2.34 11.85
C SER A 653 36.01 1.76 13.26
N ALA A 654 34.81 1.81 13.83
CA ALA A 654 34.54 1.27 15.17
C ALA A 654 34.69 -0.26 15.20
N ARG A 655 34.21 -0.93 14.16
CA ARG A 655 34.28 -2.38 14.01
C ARG A 655 35.69 -2.89 13.73
N LEU A 656 36.47 -2.18 12.89
CA LEU A 656 37.75 -2.68 12.38
C LEU A 656 38.98 -2.12 13.08
N ILE A 657 38.92 -0.91 13.64
CA ILE A 657 40.10 -0.14 14.05
C ILE A 657 40.01 0.29 15.52
N ASP A 658 38.94 0.99 15.89
CA ASP A 658 38.83 1.65 17.20
C ASP A 658 37.40 1.57 17.76
N PRO A 659 37.08 0.54 18.56
CA PRO A 659 35.78 0.39 19.22
C PRO A 659 35.37 1.58 20.08
N SER A 660 36.29 2.45 20.50
CA SER A 660 35.95 3.63 21.30
C SER A 660 35.15 4.69 20.53
N LEU A 661 35.05 4.58 19.20
CA LEU A 661 34.19 5.41 18.37
C LEU A 661 32.69 5.17 18.59
N LEU A 662 32.32 3.99 19.13
CA LEU A 662 30.98 3.62 19.60
C LEU A 662 31.10 3.08 21.04
N PRO A 663 31.40 3.96 22.02
CA PRO A 663 31.76 3.54 23.37
C PRO A 663 30.58 2.90 24.09
N GLY A 664 30.82 1.74 24.71
CA GLY A 664 29.83 1.07 25.56
C GLY A 664 28.60 0.53 24.81
N TYR A 665 28.75 0.15 23.53
CA TYR A 665 27.63 -0.44 22.78
C TYR A 665 27.03 -1.64 23.52
N PRO A 666 25.69 -1.78 23.65
CA PRO A 666 25.06 -2.73 24.58
C PRO A 666 25.42 -4.21 24.42
N SER A 667 25.78 -4.68 23.22
CA SER A 667 26.23 -6.07 23.02
C SER A 667 27.72 -6.28 23.34
N GLY A 668 28.46 -5.22 23.69
CA GLY A 668 29.91 -5.24 23.86
C GLY A 668 30.71 -5.22 22.55
N ASP A 669 30.06 -5.32 21.40
CA ASP A 669 30.70 -5.37 20.08
C ASP A 669 30.08 -4.33 19.12
N PRO A 670 30.87 -3.35 18.63
CA PRO A 670 30.42 -2.36 17.64
C PRO A 670 29.84 -2.97 16.35
N SER A 671 30.19 -4.22 16.00
CA SER A 671 29.66 -4.90 14.82
C SER A 671 28.14 -4.99 14.82
N SER A 672 27.51 -4.98 16.00
CA SER A 672 26.06 -5.09 16.19
C SER A 672 25.29 -3.76 16.04
N PHE A 673 25.98 -2.62 15.92
CA PHE A 673 25.38 -1.28 15.75
C PHE A 673 24.40 -1.27 14.56
N TYR A 674 23.17 -0.78 14.81
CA TYR A 674 22.04 -0.84 13.87
C TYR A 674 21.88 -2.23 13.23
N SER A 675 21.47 -3.22 14.04
CA SER A 675 21.15 -4.58 13.57
C SER A 675 22.23 -5.21 12.70
N SER A 676 23.48 -5.13 13.17
CA SER A 676 24.64 -5.71 12.49
C SER A 676 25.00 -5.01 11.16
N GLY A 677 24.92 -3.68 11.12
CA GLY A 677 25.34 -2.88 9.97
C GLY A 677 24.23 -2.51 8.98
N ARG A 678 22.95 -2.68 9.36
CA ARG A 678 21.78 -2.14 8.63
C ARG A 678 21.58 -0.67 9.02
N LEU A 679 22.54 0.15 8.63
CA LEU A 679 22.63 1.56 8.99
C LEU A 679 21.48 2.38 8.38
N PRO A 680 21.03 3.48 9.02
CA PRO A 680 19.98 4.35 8.48
C PRO A 680 20.33 4.90 7.09
N PHE A 681 19.35 4.93 6.19
CA PHE A 681 19.55 5.36 4.81
C PHE A 681 18.83 6.68 4.53
N ALA A 682 19.61 7.73 4.29
CA ALA A 682 19.08 9.07 4.04
C ALA A 682 19.01 9.38 2.55
N VAL A 683 17.84 9.84 2.08
CA VAL A 683 17.63 10.35 0.72
C VAL A 683 17.10 11.77 0.78
N THR A 684 17.86 12.71 0.22
CA THR A 684 17.43 14.11 0.06
C THR A 684 16.78 14.27 -1.31
N ILE A 685 15.55 14.79 -1.30
CA ILE A 685 14.72 15.00 -2.49
C ILE A 685 14.30 16.47 -2.61
N ASN A 686 13.92 16.86 -3.84
CA ASN A 686 12.98 17.94 -4.06
C ASN A 686 11.62 17.32 -4.42
N ALA A 687 10.62 17.51 -3.57
CA ALA A 687 9.24 17.10 -3.82
C ALA A 687 8.45 18.28 -4.42
N THR A 688 7.76 18.06 -5.53
CA THR A 688 7.02 19.09 -6.27
C THR A 688 5.53 18.75 -6.32
N ILE A 689 4.71 19.53 -5.63
CA ILE A 689 3.26 19.36 -5.59
C ILE A 689 2.60 20.73 -5.85
N ASN A 690 1.65 20.79 -6.80
CA ASN A 690 0.96 22.03 -7.18
C ASN A 690 1.91 23.22 -7.53
N GLY A 691 3.13 22.94 -8.00
CA GLY A 691 4.15 23.95 -8.29
C GLY A 691 4.96 24.43 -7.08
N ALA A 692 4.57 24.05 -5.85
CA ALA A 692 5.41 24.22 -4.67
C ALA A 692 6.50 23.15 -4.66
N ILE A 693 7.75 23.55 -4.38
CA ILE A 693 8.90 22.65 -4.33
C ILE A 693 9.47 22.68 -2.92
N GLU A 694 9.51 21.52 -2.28
CA GLU A 694 10.06 21.35 -0.94
C GLU A 694 11.26 20.44 -0.94
N LYS A 695 12.35 20.88 -0.29
CA LYS A 695 13.56 20.07 -0.11
C LYS A 695 13.44 19.31 1.21
N ILE A 696 13.39 17.98 1.14
CA ILE A 696 13.15 17.10 2.30
C ILE A 696 14.19 15.99 2.31
N THR A 697 14.71 15.64 3.49
CA THR A 697 15.52 14.43 3.69
C THR A 697 14.69 13.34 4.37
N LEU A 698 14.53 12.18 3.73
CA LEU A 698 13.88 11.02 4.33
C LEU A 698 14.96 10.05 4.83
N ILE A 699 14.80 9.51 6.04
CA ILE A 699 15.78 8.65 6.72
C ILE A 699 15.09 7.33 7.06
N ASP A 700 15.29 6.34 6.19
CA ASP A 700 14.73 5.00 6.34
C ASP A 700 15.51 4.20 7.38
N ILE A 701 14.78 3.61 8.32
CA ILE A 701 15.30 2.81 9.44
C ILE A 701 14.60 1.46 9.45
N HIS A 702 15.40 0.42 9.68
CA HIS A 702 14.92 -0.87 10.12
C HIS A 702 15.72 -1.26 11.37
N ALA A 703 15.17 -0.99 12.55
CA ALA A 703 15.89 -1.08 13.83
C ALA A 703 16.06 -2.53 14.32
N LYS A 704 16.64 -2.73 15.51
CA LYS A 704 16.80 -4.07 16.10
C LYS A 704 15.46 -4.61 16.55
N SER A 705 15.08 -5.79 16.07
CA SER A 705 13.88 -6.52 16.51
C SER A 705 14.01 -7.17 17.89
N GLY A 706 12.92 -7.70 18.44
CA GLY A 706 12.91 -8.46 19.69
C GLY A 706 12.47 -7.66 20.91
N ASP A 707 11.86 -8.36 21.87
CA ASP A 707 11.23 -7.83 23.09
C ASP A 707 12.09 -8.04 24.36
N ALA A 708 13.36 -8.44 24.19
CA ALA A 708 14.28 -8.55 25.30
C ALA A 708 14.81 -7.17 25.75
N PRO A 709 15.11 -6.97 27.06
CA PRO A 709 15.73 -5.74 27.55
C PRO A 709 17.02 -5.36 26.79
N GLU A 710 17.81 -6.34 26.38
CA GLU A 710 19.04 -6.14 25.60
C GLU A 710 18.76 -5.57 24.20
N ASP A 711 17.68 -6.03 23.54
CA ASP A 711 17.27 -5.53 22.22
C ASP A 711 16.80 -4.07 22.31
N ARG A 712 15.99 -3.76 23.32
CA ARG A 712 15.58 -2.38 23.62
C ARG A 712 16.78 -1.48 23.90
N ASN A 713 17.76 -1.94 24.67
CA ASN A 713 18.95 -1.14 24.99
C ASN A 713 19.77 -0.83 23.73
N ARG A 714 19.84 -1.77 22.77
CA ARG A 714 20.46 -1.52 21.46
C ARG A 714 19.70 -0.46 20.66
N ARG A 715 18.36 -0.58 20.56
CA ARG A 715 17.51 0.45 19.92
C ARG A 715 17.73 1.83 20.57
N LEU A 716 17.77 1.89 21.90
CA LEU A 716 17.98 3.15 22.64
C LEU A 716 19.33 3.78 22.32
N TYR A 717 20.41 2.99 22.29
CA TYR A 717 21.73 3.48 21.92
C TYR A 717 21.75 3.99 20.48
N ASP A 718 21.22 3.20 19.55
CA ASP A 718 21.17 3.51 18.12
C ASP A 718 20.37 4.80 17.85
N ALA A 719 19.20 4.93 18.48
CA ALA A 719 18.34 6.12 18.40
C ALA A 719 19.01 7.36 19.03
N THR A 720 19.76 7.19 20.12
CA THR A 720 20.50 8.29 20.76
C THR A 720 21.60 8.82 19.83
N VAL A 721 22.38 7.94 19.19
CA VAL A 721 23.41 8.35 18.22
C VAL A 721 22.80 9.09 17.03
N LEU A 722 21.63 8.63 16.54
CA LEU A 722 20.91 9.32 15.47
C LEU A 722 20.46 10.71 15.91
N LYS A 723 19.81 10.80 17.07
CA LYS A 723 19.36 12.08 17.63
C LYS A 723 20.52 13.07 17.77
N ASP A 724 21.63 12.65 18.38
CA ASP A 724 22.80 13.51 18.59
C ASP A 724 23.35 14.04 17.25
N SER A 725 23.38 13.19 16.22
CA SER A 725 23.83 13.59 14.88
C SER A 725 22.87 14.57 14.21
N LEU A 726 21.56 14.32 14.28
CA LEU A 726 20.55 15.21 13.72
C LEU A 726 20.53 16.57 14.42
N ASP A 727 20.61 16.55 15.74
CA ASP A 727 20.67 17.74 16.58
C ASP A 727 21.91 18.59 16.26
N ALA A 728 23.07 17.97 16.03
CA ALA A 728 24.32 18.66 15.76
C ALA A 728 24.45 19.19 14.32
N HIS A 729 23.85 18.53 13.33
CA HIS A 729 24.16 18.77 11.91
C HIS A 729 22.96 19.13 11.03
N HIS A 730 21.73 18.94 11.49
CA HIS A 730 20.51 19.12 10.68
C HIS A 730 19.52 20.12 11.31
N THR A 731 20.03 21.07 12.12
CA THR A 731 19.20 22.12 12.71
C THR A 731 18.61 23.02 11.62
N GLY A 732 17.27 23.11 11.58
CA GLY A 732 16.54 23.95 10.63
C GLY A 732 16.24 23.27 9.28
N GLU A 733 16.66 22.03 9.07
CA GLU A 733 16.33 21.27 7.84
C GLU A 733 14.99 20.52 7.97
N LYS A 734 14.29 20.33 6.85
CA LYS A 734 13.08 19.49 6.76
C LYS A 734 13.50 18.03 6.57
N PHE A 735 13.18 17.16 7.53
CA PHE A 735 13.44 15.73 7.43
C PHE A 735 12.34 14.88 8.06
N ILE A 736 12.30 13.61 7.64
CA ILE A 736 11.40 12.57 8.14
C ILE A 736 12.26 11.37 8.54
N ILE A 737 12.17 10.93 9.79
CA ILE A 737 12.63 9.61 10.23
C ILE A 737 11.45 8.67 10.04
N LEU A 738 11.62 7.60 9.26
CA LEU A 738 10.55 6.66 8.95
C LEU A 738 11.02 5.22 8.78
N GLY A 739 10.10 4.27 8.92
CA GLY A 739 10.36 2.84 8.74
C GLY A 739 10.00 2.02 9.97
N ASP A 740 10.39 0.76 9.92
CA ASP A 740 10.24 -0.20 11.01
C ASP A 740 11.22 0.13 12.16
N LEU A 741 10.70 0.80 13.17
CA LEU A 741 11.43 1.18 14.37
C LEU A 741 11.55 0.04 15.38
N ASN A 742 10.88 -1.09 15.14
CA ASN A 742 10.80 -2.26 16.03
C ASN A 742 10.48 -1.92 17.50
N ASP A 743 9.80 -0.79 17.73
CA ASP A 743 9.34 -0.33 19.03
C ASP A 743 8.25 0.74 18.82
N ASP A 744 7.34 0.86 19.78
CA ASP A 744 6.30 1.90 19.74
C ASP A 744 6.87 3.25 20.25
N LEU A 745 6.16 4.35 20.00
CA LEU A 745 6.50 5.72 20.41
C LEU A 745 5.80 6.17 21.70
N ASP A 746 4.77 5.47 22.17
CA ASP A 746 4.08 5.77 23.42
C ASP A 746 4.61 4.93 24.61
N GLN A 747 4.92 3.66 24.39
CA GLN A 747 5.55 2.73 25.31
C GLN A 747 6.56 1.84 24.59
N SER A 748 7.34 1.04 25.33
CA SER A 748 8.16 0.02 24.67
C SER A 748 7.40 -1.28 24.49
N ILE A 749 7.71 -2.02 23.42
CA ILE A 749 7.29 -3.42 23.24
C ILE A 749 7.85 -4.34 24.33
N VAL A 750 8.89 -3.89 25.05
CA VAL A 750 9.35 -4.54 26.29
C VAL A 750 8.43 -4.11 27.42
N VAL A 751 7.66 -5.06 27.93
CA VAL A 751 6.61 -4.83 28.94
C VAL A 751 7.14 -4.02 30.13
N GLY A 752 6.50 -2.87 30.40
CA GLY A 752 6.80 -2.02 31.55
C GLY A 752 7.97 -1.04 31.36
N GLU A 753 8.60 -1.02 30.20
CA GLU A 753 9.72 -0.13 29.89
C GLU A 753 9.29 1.08 29.03
N ALA A 754 10.02 2.19 29.15
CA ALA A 754 9.82 3.36 28.30
C ALA A 754 10.40 3.14 26.90
N THR A 755 9.75 3.70 25.87
CA THR A 755 10.23 3.61 24.47
C THR A 755 11.70 4.07 24.31
N PRO A 756 12.53 3.37 23.52
CA PRO A 756 13.85 3.81 23.10
C PRO A 756 13.90 5.22 22.48
N TYR A 757 12.79 5.64 21.89
CA TYR A 757 12.70 6.90 21.14
C TYR A 757 12.21 8.07 22.01
N ALA A 758 12.05 7.89 23.33
CA ALA A 758 11.53 8.89 24.24
C ALA A 758 12.28 10.23 24.16
N ALA A 759 13.61 10.21 23.97
CA ALA A 759 14.42 11.43 23.84
C ALA A 759 14.09 12.25 22.57
N ILE A 760 13.66 11.60 21.50
CA ILE A 760 13.20 12.25 20.26
C ILE A 760 11.76 12.72 20.44
N VAL A 761 10.87 11.83 20.90
CA VAL A 761 9.42 12.11 21.07
C VAL A 761 9.16 13.27 22.03
N ASN A 762 9.90 13.33 23.15
CA ASN A 762 9.72 14.37 24.16
C ASN A 762 10.32 15.73 23.74
N ASP A 763 11.22 15.77 22.74
CA ASP A 763 11.85 16.99 22.24
C ASP A 763 10.97 17.68 21.18
N THR A 764 9.81 18.14 21.63
CA THR A 764 8.79 18.81 20.77
C THR A 764 9.22 20.15 20.19
N ALA A 765 10.36 20.69 20.65
CA ALA A 765 11.00 21.86 20.09
C ALA A 765 11.66 21.54 18.73
N ARG A 766 12.14 20.32 18.54
CA ARG A 766 12.88 19.89 17.33
C ARG A 766 12.17 18.81 16.52
N TYR A 767 11.32 18.00 17.14
CA TYR A 767 10.67 16.85 16.50
C TYR A 767 9.15 16.86 16.67
N VAL A 768 8.45 16.15 15.78
CA VAL A 768 7.01 15.91 15.85
C VAL A 768 6.73 14.45 15.44
N ALA A 769 6.39 13.59 16.40
CA ALA A 769 6.02 12.20 16.16
C ALA A 769 4.57 12.11 15.66
N VAL A 770 4.36 12.14 14.34
CA VAL A 770 3.02 12.26 13.75
C VAL A 770 2.22 10.96 13.76
N THR A 771 2.90 9.81 13.71
CA THR A 771 2.27 8.47 13.75
C THR A 771 2.03 7.94 15.16
N LYS A 772 2.55 8.60 16.21
CA LYS A 772 2.24 8.23 17.61
C LYS A 772 0.72 8.26 17.89
N ALA A 773 -0.01 9.11 17.18
CA ALA A 773 -1.47 9.16 17.27
C ALA A 773 -2.16 7.85 16.87
N LEU A 774 -1.50 6.98 16.09
CA LEU A 774 -2.00 5.65 15.74
C LEU A 774 -1.87 4.69 16.92
N SER A 775 -0.73 4.72 17.63
CA SER A 775 -0.53 3.99 18.88
C SER A 775 -1.51 4.44 19.96
N ASP A 776 -1.67 5.76 20.12
CA ASP A 776 -2.65 6.34 21.06
C ASP A 776 -4.09 5.93 20.75
N ALA A 777 -4.36 5.48 19.52
CA ALA A 777 -5.65 4.99 19.05
C ALA A 777 -5.72 3.44 19.03
N GLY A 778 -4.77 2.73 19.64
CA GLY A 778 -4.77 1.26 19.72
C GLY A 778 -4.62 0.55 18.37
N ALA A 779 -4.09 1.23 17.35
CA ALA A 779 -3.81 0.63 16.05
C ALA A 779 -2.60 -0.33 16.13
N ARG A 780 -2.38 -1.09 15.07
CA ARG A 780 -1.23 -2.00 14.92
C ARG A 780 -0.65 -1.79 13.54
N SER A 781 0.68 -1.79 13.41
CA SER A 781 1.31 -1.76 12.07
C SER A 781 1.76 -3.15 11.61
N THR A 782 1.41 -4.20 12.33
CA THR A 782 1.62 -5.59 11.92
C THR A 782 0.35 -6.41 12.11
N VAL A 783 0.30 -7.58 11.50
CA VAL A 783 -0.82 -8.52 11.64
C VAL A 783 -0.79 -9.25 12.98
N SER A 784 0.41 -9.60 13.47
CA SER A 784 0.56 -10.48 14.64
C SER A 784 0.86 -9.73 15.94
N PHE A 785 1.52 -8.57 15.86
CA PHE A 785 1.94 -7.79 17.01
C PHE A 785 0.95 -6.67 17.35
N GLN A 786 0.77 -6.38 18.64
CA GLN A 786 -0.36 -5.62 19.19
C GLN A 786 -0.21 -4.09 19.14
N ASP A 787 0.95 -3.59 18.71
CA ASP A 787 1.31 -2.18 18.76
C ASP A 787 1.71 -1.65 17.38
N VAL A 788 1.89 -0.34 17.26
CA VAL A 788 2.46 0.28 16.06
C VAL A 788 3.98 0.31 16.23
N ILE A 789 4.71 -0.30 15.30
CA ILE A 789 6.18 -0.29 15.30
C ILE A 789 6.77 0.32 14.02
N ASP A 790 5.93 0.59 13.03
CA ASP A 790 6.24 1.35 11.81
C ASP A 790 5.78 2.79 11.99
N HIS A 791 6.71 3.74 11.90
CA HIS A 791 6.47 5.09 12.40
C HIS A 791 7.15 6.16 11.56
N GLN A 792 6.57 7.37 11.62
CA GLN A 792 7.12 8.58 11.02
C GLN A 792 7.26 9.70 12.06
N ILE A 793 8.48 10.25 12.18
CA ILE A 793 8.83 11.36 13.06
C ILE A 793 9.42 12.49 12.22
N LEU A 794 8.82 13.68 12.30
CA LEU A 794 9.20 14.84 11.50
C LEU A 794 10.15 15.75 12.25
N SER A 795 11.00 16.47 11.52
CA SER A 795 11.63 17.68 12.04
C SER A 795 10.63 18.81 12.21
N LYS A 796 10.88 19.71 13.16
CA LYS A 796 9.98 20.83 13.48
C LYS A 796 9.65 21.71 12.25
N PRO A 797 10.60 22.08 11.37
CA PRO A 797 10.30 22.90 10.20
C PRO A 797 9.29 22.29 9.21
N LEU A 798 9.12 20.97 9.20
CA LEU A 798 8.16 20.30 8.30
C LEU A 798 6.73 20.23 8.89
N LYS A 799 6.56 20.60 10.17
CA LYS A 799 5.27 20.50 10.87
C LYS A 799 4.15 21.26 10.16
N ASP A 800 4.43 22.44 9.61
CA ASP A 800 3.41 23.32 9.05
C ASP A 800 2.92 22.87 7.65
N ASP A 801 3.64 21.93 7.04
CA ASP A 801 3.25 21.23 5.82
C ASP A 801 2.49 19.93 6.11
N TYR A 802 2.68 19.31 7.29
CA TYR A 802 1.96 18.08 7.66
C TYR A 802 0.45 18.34 7.78
N LEU A 803 -0.33 17.52 7.06
CA LEU A 803 -1.77 17.56 7.11
C LEU A 803 -2.24 16.86 8.38
N LYS A 804 -2.69 17.64 9.36
CA LYS A 804 -3.07 17.15 10.69
C LYS A 804 -4.07 15.99 10.58
N ALA A 805 -3.84 14.92 11.36
CA ALA A 805 -4.66 13.70 11.40
C ALA A 805 -4.71 12.88 10.11
N SER A 806 -3.73 13.09 9.21
CA SER A 806 -3.57 12.26 7.99
C SER A 806 -2.79 10.96 8.21
N ALA A 807 -2.18 10.76 9.39
CA ALA A 807 -1.52 9.50 9.73
C ALA A 807 -2.53 8.35 9.72
N GLN A 808 -2.23 7.28 8.99
CA GLN A 808 -3.11 6.12 8.81
C GLN A 808 -2.27 4.83 8.71
N VAL A 809 -2.76 3.74 9.33
CA VAL A 809 -2.36 2.38 8.95
C VAL A 809 -3.30 1.92 7.85
N ILE A 810 -2.75 1.41 6.75
CA ILE A 810 -3.53 0.86 5.64
C ILE A 810 -3.70 -0.64 5.86
N ALA A 811 -4.95 -1.11 5.96
CA ALA A 811 -5.31 -2.52 6.16
C ALA A 811 -5.81 -3.14 4.83
N PRO A 812 -4.93 -3.75 4.00
CA PRO A 812 -5.28 -4.20 2.66
C PRO A 812 -5.97 -5.57 2.63
N PHE A 813 -6.49 -6.09 3.74
CA PHE A 813 -6.97 -7.47 3.86
C PHE A 813 -8.11 -7.82 2.89
N ARG A 814 -8.94 -6.83 2.52
CA ARG A 814 -10.01 -6.99 1.54
C ARG A 814 -9.54 -6.85 0.09
N LEU A 815 -8.40 -6.18 -0.12
CA LEU A 815 -7.74 -6.08 -1.42
C LEU A 815 -6.92 -7.34 -1.71
N ILE A 816 -6.30 -7.91 -0.67
CA ILE A 816 -5.41 -9.08 -0.74
C ILE A 816 -5.90 -10.13 0.27
N PRO A 817 -6.73 -11.10 -0.15
CA PRO A 817 -7.07 -12.26 0.66
C PRO A 817 -5.81 -13.02 1.07
N GLY A 818 -5.70 -13.42 2.34
CA GLY A 818 -4.51 -14.10 2.85
C GLY A 818 -3.24 -13.23 2.90
N TYR A 819 -3.39 -11.90 3.01
CA TYR A 819 -2.27 -10.94 3.02
C TYR A 819 -1.08 -11.35 3.90
N ALA A 820 -1.35 -11.78 5.14
CA ALA A 820 -0.32 -12.11 6.14
C ALA A 820 0.56 -13.31 5.78
N THR A 821 0.11 -14.18 4.87
CA THR A 821 0.85 -15.38 4.45
C THR A 821 1.39 -15.28 3.02
N THR A 822 0.94 -14.28 2.26
CA THR A 822 1.23 -14.15 0.83
C THR A 822 1.90 -12.83 0.45
N THR A 823 2.06 -11.88 1.38
CA THR A 823 2.48 -10.51 1.06
C THR A 823 3.49 -9.96 2.07
N SER A 824 3.03 -9.72 3.31
CA SER A 824 3.82 -9.17 4.41
C SER A 824 3.05 -9.34 5.72
N ASP A 825 3.75 -9.49 6.83
CA ASP A 825 3.23 -9.39 8.18
C ASP A 825 3.12 -7.94 8.70
N HIS A 826 3.75 -6.98 8.03
CA HIS A 826 3.63 -5.53 8.29
C HIS A 826 2.57 -4.85 7.41
N LEU A 827 2.04 -3.72 7.88
CA LEU A 827 1.04 -2.90 7.22
C LEU A 827 1.63 -1.54 6.83
N PRO A 828 1.29 -0.99 5.65
CA PRO A 828 1.79 0.32 5.26
C PRO A 828 1.29 1.43 6.19
N VAL A 829 2.21 2.30 6.63
CA VAL A 829 1.88 3.50 7.41
C VAL A 829 2.02 4.73 6.53
N LYS A 830 0.94 5.51 6.41
CA LYS A 830 0.83 6.64 5.48
C LYS A 830 0.68 7.96 6.22
N THR A 831 1.35 9.00 5.74
CA THR A 831 1.11 10.40 6.11
C THR A 831 1.00 11.29 4.88
N ARG A 832 0.45 12.50 5.04
CA ARG A 832 0.20 13.43 3.93
C ARG A 832 0.66 14.85 4.26
N TYR A 833 1.18 15.55 3.27
CA TYR A 833 1.70 16.92 3.41
C TYR A 833 1.12 17.84 2.35
N LEU A 834 0.75 19.05 2.75
CA LEU A 834 0.26 20.11 1.87
C LEU A 834 1.30 21.24 1.82
N PHE A 835 2.10 21.22 0.75
CA PHE A 835 3.10 22.27 0.54
C PHE A 835 2.44 23.59 0.20
N LYS A 836 2.94 24.66 0.81
CA LYS A 836 2.49 26.01 0.54
C LYS A 836 3.40 26.65 -0.50
N LEU A 837 2.80 27.40 -1.41
CA LEU A 837 3.57 28.27 -2.30
C LEU A 837 4.10 29.47 -1.49
N PRO A 838 5.30 29.97 -1.79
CA PRO A 838 5.77 31.25 -1.27
C PRO A 838 4.74 32.36 -1.52
N GLU A 839 4.36 33.09 -0.47
CA GLU A 839 3.41 34.19 -0.59
C GLU A 839 4.11 35.48 -1.02
N VAL A 840 3.54 36.15 -2.01
CA VAL A 840 3.96 37.47 -2.47
C VAL A 840 2.97 38.50 -1.95
N ASN A 841 3.49 39.48 -1.24
CA ASN A 841 2.75 40.55 -0.62
C ASN A 841 3.30 41.90 -1.09
N PHE A 842 2.42 42.86 -1.35
CA PHE A 842 2.85 44.25 -1.53
C PHE A 842 3.25 44.85 -0.17
N VAL A 843 4.38 45.55 -0.14
CA VAL A 843 4.84 46.25 1.08
C VAL A 843 3.86 47.36 1.48
N GLN A 844 3.30 48.03 0.47
CA GLN A 844 2.28 49.06 0.60
C GLN A 844 1.07 48.63 -0.25
N GLN A 845 -0.15 48.76 0.27
CA GLN A 845 -1.37 48.29 -0.42
C GLN A 845 -2.07 49.37 -1.26
N SER A 846 -1.74 50.64 -1.05
CA SER A 846 -2.29 51.72 -1.86
C SER A 846 -1.37 52.93 -1.94
N LEU A 847 -1.50 53.68 -3.03
CA LEU A 847 -0.82 54.95 -3.25
C LEU A 847 -1.75 55.88 -4.01
N SER A 848 -1.80 57.16 -3.64
CA SER A 848 -2.46 58.21 -4.44
C SER A 848 -1.39 59.09 -5.08
N ALA A 849 -1.53 59.34 -6.38
CA ALA A 849 -0.58 60.11 -7.15
C ALA A 849 -1.33 61.10 -8.05
N SER A 850 -0.92 62.37 -7.98
CA SER A 850 -1.46 63.42 -8.84
C SER A 850 -0.72 63.43 -10.17
N GLU A 851 -1.50 63.54 -11.25
CA GLU A 851 -1.00 63.62 -12.62
C GLU A 851 0.03 64.73 -12.78
N LYS A 852 -0.23 65.92 -12.23
CA LYS A 852 0.67 67.10 -12.21
C LYS A 852 2.16 66.83 -12.08
N THR A 853 2.51 65.84 -11.25
CA THR A 853 3.91 65.57 -10.91
C THR A 853 4.63 64.65 -11.90
N ALA A 854 3.89 63.94 -12.77
CA ALA A 854 4.38 62.90 -13.69
C ALA A 854 5.41 61.97 -13.03
N ALA A 855 5.24 61.72 -11.73
CA ALA A 855 6.26 61.10 -10.89
C ALA A 855 6.30 59.59 -11.14
N THR A 856 7.52 59.04 -11.07
CA THR A 856 7.74 57.60 -11.12
C THR A 856 7.86 57.06 -9.70
N TYR A 857 7.00 56.11 -9.36
CA TYR A 857 6.92 55.45 -8.06
C TYR A 857 7.46 54.03 -8.15
N THR A 858 8.29 53.64 -7.18
CA THR A 858 8.77 52.27 -7.03
C THR A 858 7.80 51.51 -6.12
N VAL A 859 7.19 50.45 -6.63
CA VAL A 859 6.35 49.54 -5.86
C VAL A 859 7.18 48.33 -5.47
N SER A 860 7.18 48.01 -4.17
CA SER A 860 7.94 46.90 -3.61
C SER A 860 7.05 45.72 -3.25
N LEU A 861 7.52 44.53 -3.58
CA LEU A 861 6.96 43.24 -3.24
C LEU A 861 7.89 42.55 -2.23
N THR A 862 7.31 41.82 -1.28
CA THR A 862 8.00 40.94 -0.34
C THR A 862 7.48 39.52 -0.48
N LEU A 863 8.39 38.56 -0.46
CA LEU A 863 8.09 37.14 -0.47
C LEU A 863 8.23 36.57 0.95
N SER A 864 7.40 35.59 1.31
CA SER A 864 7.49 34.88 2.59
C SER A 864 8.82 34.15 2.77
N GLU A 865 9.44 33.72 1.66
CA GLU A 865 10.72 33.01 1.63
C GLU A 865 11.47 33.26 0.30
N PRO A 866 12.81 33.09 0.28
CA PRO A 866 13.59 33.31 -0.93
C PRO A 866 13.42 32.18 -1.96
N LEU A 867 13.26 32.54 -3.23
CA LEU A 867 13.13 31.56 -4.31
C LEU A 867 14.48 30.93 -4.68
N PRO A 868 14.57 29.61 -4.95
CA PRO A 868 15.84 28.94 -5.25
C PRO A 868 16.39 29.24 -6.65
N ALA A 869 15.58 29.78 -7.55
CA ALA A 869 15.95 30.19 -8.90
C ALA A 869 15.22 31.49 -9.27
N PRO A 870 15.68 32.25 -10.28
CA PRO A 870 14.98 33.45 -10.72
C PRO A 870 13.60 33.10 -11.25
N GLN A 871 12.57 33.84 -10.85
CA GLN A 871 11.19 33.55 -11.23
C GLN A 871 10.43 34.80 -11.64
N ALA A 872 9.60 34.65 -12.66
CA ALA A 872 8.73 35.68 -13.19
C ALA A 872 7.37 35.64 -12.47
N ILE A 873 7.05 36.68 -11.70
CA ILE A 873 5.73 36.87 -11.08
C ILE A 873 4.86 37.65 -12.06
N THR A 874 3.61 37.23 -12.24
CA THR A 874 2.64 37.94 -13.07
C THR A 874 1.62 38.66 -12.21
N LEU A 875 1.43 39.95 -12.46
CA LEU A 875 0.40 40.79 -11.86
C LEU A 875 -0.70 41.05 -12.90
N ALA A 876 -1.96 40.80 -12.56
CA ALA A 876 -3.09 41.26 -13.35
C ALA A 876 -3.33 42.74 -13.11
N LEU A 877 -3.55 43.49 -14.18
CA LEU A 877 -3.97 44.89 -14.12
C LEU A 877 -5.48 44.97 -14.33
N GLY A 878 -6.14 45.74 -13.46
CA GLY A 878 -7.54 46.11 -13.57
C GLY A 878 -7.78 47.50 -12.99
N GLY A 879 -9.04 47.81 -12.68
CA GLY A 879 -9.45 49.14 -12.20
C GLY A 879 -10.05 49.98 -13.33
N THR A 880 -10.23 51.28 -13.06
CA THR A 880 -10.81 52.23 -14.03
C THR A 880 -9.74 52.92 -14.88
N ALA A 881 -8.51 53.03 -14.38
CA ALA A 881 -7.40 53.64 -15.10
C ALA A 881 -6.92 52.77 -16.27
N VAL A 882 -6.73 53.40 -17.42
CA VAL A 882 -6.31 52.86 -18.70
C VAL A 882 -4.77 52.87 -18.83
N TYR A 883 -4.20 51.66 -18.91
CA TYR A 883 -2.77 51.48 -19.15
C TYR A 883 -2.32 52.12 -20.48
N GLY A 884 -1.27 52.95 -20.41
CA GLY A 884 -0.72 53.68 -21.55
C GLY A 884 -1.35 55.05 -21.78
N LYS A 885 -2.52 55.33 -21.20
CA LYS A 885 -3.13 56.67 -21.16
C LYS A 885 -2.81 57.35 -19.83
N ASP A 886 -3.24 56.78 -18.70
CA ASP A 886 -3.19 57.46 -17.39
C ASP A 886 -1.98 56.99 -16.56
N PHE A 887 -1.46 55.79 -16.84
CA PHE A 887 -0.21 55.31 -16.27
C PHE A 887 0.53 54.32 -17.17
N THR A 888 1.84 54.22 -16.96
CA THR A 888 2.70 53.19 -17.55
C THR A 888 3.50 52.46 -16.47
N THR A 889 4.12 51.34 -16.82
CA THR A 889 4.91 50.53 -15.90
C THR A 889 6.27 50.18 -16.48
N GLN A 890 7.25 49.91 -15.62
CA GLN A 890 8.52 49.30 -15.99
C GLN A 890 8.78 48.06 -15.11
N PRO A 891 8.83 46.84 -15.67
CA PRO A 891 8.64 46.49 -17.09
C PRO A 891 7.25 46.87 -17.67
N ALA A 892 7.13 46.93 -18.99
CA ALA A 892 5.86 47.26 -19.64
C ALA A 892 4.84 46.11 -19.47
N SER A 893 3.57 46.47 -19.22
CA SER A 893 2.45 45.53 -19.21
C SER A 893 2.07 45.16 -20.64
N SER A 894 1.66 43.91 -20.85
CA SER A 894 1.16 43.41 -22.13
C SER A 894 -0.10 42.57 -21.88
N GLN A 895 -1.15 42.80 -22.67
CA GLN A 895 -2.44 42.09 -22.55
C GLN A 895 -3.02 42.12 -21.12
N GLY A 896 -2.91 43.25 -20.41
CA GLY A 896 -3.42 43.42 -19.05
C GLY A 896 -2.62 42.69 -17.97
N LYS A 897 -1.40 42.25 -18.29
CA LYS A 897 -0.51 41.54 -17.35
C LYS A 897 0.87 42.17 -17.30
N LEU A 898 1.35 42.43 -16.10
CA LEU A 898 2.72 42.88 -15.83
C LEU A 898 3.55 41.72 -15.29
N THR A 899 4.73 41.50 -15.85
CA THR A 899 5.66 40.48 -15.38
C THR A 899 6.83 41.13 -14.63
N VAL A 900 7.01 40.76 -13.36
CA VAL A 900 8.08 41.22 -12.48
C VAL A 900 9.05 40.09 -12.23
N GLN A 901 10.35 40.31 -12.44
CA GLN A 901 11.38 39.29 -12.21
C GLN A 901 11.85 39.34 -10.76
N VAL A 902 11.83 38.19 -10.09
CA VAL A 902 12.42 37.99 -8.76
C VAL A 902 13.75 37.27 -8.95
N PRO A 903 14.88 37.88 -8.53
CA PRO A 903 16.16 37.19 -8.52
C PRO A 903 16.17 36.01 -7.53
N ALA A 904 16.91 34.95 -7.86
CA ALA A 904 17.14 33.84 -6.94
C ALA A 904 17.73 34.32 -5.61
N HIS A 905 17.38 33.62 -4.53
CA HIS A 905 17.87 33.86 -3.17
C HIS A 905 17.54 35.24 -2.60
N THR A 906 16.51 35.91 -3.13
CA THR A 906 16.01 37.19 -2.62
C THR A 906 14.55 37.08 -2.18
N THR A 907 14.16 37.88 -1.19
CA THR A 907 12.77 37.98 -0.70
C THR A 907 12.08 39.27 -1.13
N GLN A 908 12.68 40.01 -2.06
CA GLN A 908 12.18 41.31 -2.49
C GLN A 908 12.26 41.45 -4.01
N ALA A 909 11.23 42.07 -4.57
CA ALA A 909 11.20 42.49 -5.96
C ALA A 909 10.55 43.87 -6.07
N THR A 910 10.87 44.59 -7.15
CA THR A 910 10.28 45.92 -7.37
C THR A 910 9.90 46.09 -8.83
N PHE A 911 8.90 46.93 -9.08
CA PHE A 911 8.62 47.48 -10.40
C PHE A 911 8.31 48.97 -10.26
N LYS A 912 8.31 49.69 -11.37
CA LYS A 912 8.01 51.12 -11.38
C LYS A 912 6.67 51.38 -12.04
N ILE A 913 5.95 52.36 -11.50
CA ILE A 913 4.75 52.94 -12.07
C ILE A 913 5.04 54.41 -12.37
N THR A 914 4.72 54.87 -13.56
CA THR A 914 4.80 56.28 -13.93
C THR A 914 3.40 56.75 -14.28
N VAL A 915 2.87 57.72 -13.52
CA VAL A 915 1.60 58.38 -13.86
C VAL A 915 1.85 59.30 -15.03
N VAL A 916 0.93 59.28 -16.00
CA VAL A 916 0.95 60.16 -17.17
C VAL A 916 0.08 61.36 -16.83
N ASN A 917 0.56 62.56 -17.14
CA ASN A 917 -0.23 63.77 -17.05
C ASN A 917 -0.76 64.09 -18.44
N ASP A 918 -2.07 64.33 -18.56
CA ASP A 918 -2.65 64.79 -19.80
C ASP A 918 -3.28 66.19 -19.72
N ARG A 919 -4.40 66.44 -20.41
CA ARG A 919 -5.12 67.73 -20.43
C ARG A 919 -6.64 67.52 -20.40
N GLU A 920 -7.10 66.31 -20.11
CA GLU A 920 -8.51 65.96 -20.05
C GLU A 920 -8.97 66.09 -18.60
N ASP A 921 -10.12 66.74 -18.35
CA ASP A 921 -10.74 66.70 -17.01
C ASP A 921 -11.32 65.30 -16.84
N GLU A 922 -10.92 64.58 -15.81
CA GLU A 922 -11.28 63.19 -15.55
C GLU A 922 -11.73 63.02 -14.09
N LEU A 923 -12.32 61.86 -13.77
CA LEU A 923 -12.57 61.52 -12.38
C LEU A 923 -11.33 60.83 -11.81
N ASP A 924 -11.09 60.92 -10.50
CA ASP A 924 -10.05 60.11 -9.85
C ASP A 924 -10.21 58.63 -10.24
N GLU A 925 -9.18 58.07 -10.88
CA GLU A 925 -9.20 56.71 -11.41
C GLU A 925 -8.36 55.77 -10.57
N THR A 926 -8.55 54.46 -10.75
CA THR A 926 -7.78 53.44 -10.02
C THR A 926 -7.12 52.45 -10.95
N ALA A 927 -5.84 52.16 -10.73
CA ALA A 927 -5.15 51.00 -11.29
C ALA A 927 -4.93 49.96 -10.19
N VAL A 928 -5.52 48.79 -10.35
CA VAL A 928 -5.44 47.68 -9.39
C VAL A 928 -4.48 46.62 -9.92
N PHE A 929 -3.46 46.30 -9.12
CA PHE A 929 -2.48 45.26 -9.39
C PHE A 929 -2.73 44.08 -8.47
N THR A 930 -3.06 42.92 -9.04
CA THR A 930 -3.34 41.69 -8.29
C THR A 930 -2.29 40.64 -8.62
N VAL A 931 -1.62 40.10 -7.60
CA VAL A 931 -0.73 38.95 -7.77
C VAL A 931 -1.53 37.76 -8.29
N LEU A 932 -1.12 37.19 -9.42
CA LEU A 932 -1.70 35.95 -9.93
C LEU A 932 -0.92 34.76 -9.39
N ASN A 933 -1.63 33.67 -9.08
CA ASN A 933 -1.01 32.39 -8.82
C ASN A 933 -0.24 31.95 -10.08
N ALA A 934 1.06 31.78 -9.93
CA ALA A 934 1.98 31.52 -11.03
C ALA A 934 2.87 30.31 -10.72
N GLY A 935 2.25 29.19 -10.31
CA GLY A 935 2.88 27.86 -10.28
C GLY A 935 4.18 27.75 -9.49
N GLY A 936 4.41 28.67 -8.56
CA GLY A 936 5.64 28.79 -7.76
C GLY A 936 5.65 29.97 -6.80
N VAL A 937 4.64 30.84 -6.87
CA VAL A 937 4.26 31.80 -5.82
C VAL A 937 2.74 31.96 -5.79
N ASP A 938 2.20 32.39 -4.65
CA ASP A 938 0.79 32.77 -4.50
C ASP A 938 0.61 34.19 -3.94
N GLY A 939 -0.57 34.78 -4.14
CA GLY A 939 -0.91 36.07 -3.56
C GLY A 939 -1.24 35.92 -2.06
N GLY A 940 -0.43 36.52 -1.20
CA GLY A 940 -0.71 36.50 0.25
C GLY A 940 -1.86 37.43 0.65
N ALA A 941 -2.07 37.60 1.95
CA ALA A 941 -3.12 38.48 2.49
C ALA A 941 -3.04 39.94 2.00
N ARG A 942 -1.87 40.38 1.51
CA ARG A 942 -1.62 41.69 0.88
C ARG A 942 -1.22 41.54 -0.59
N GLY A 943 -1.83 40.60 -1.32
CA GLY A 943 -1.59 40.34 -2.75
C GLY A 943 -2.23 41.33 -3.72
N VAL A 944 -2.82 42.44 -3.23
CA VAL A 944 -3.44 43.49 -4.06
C VAL A 944 -2.86 44.85 -3.70
N PHE A 945 -2.52 45.63 -4.73
CA PHE A 945 -2.11 47.03 -4.63
C PHE A 945 -3.00 47.92 -5.49
N THR A 946 -3.44 49.06 -4.96
CA THR A 946 -4.27 50.03 -5.69
C THR A 946 -3.56 51.37 -5.82
N LEU A 947 -3.30 51.81 -7.04
CA LEU A 947 -2.91 53.18 -7.35
C LEU A 947 -4.19 53.99 -7.60
N THR A 948 -4.37 55.12 -6.93
CA THR A 948 -5.35 56.14 -7.30
C THR A 948 -4.64 57.23 -8.09
N VAL A 949 -5.02 57.40 -9.35
CA VAL A 949 -4.57 58.49 -10.21
C VAL A 949 -5.53 59.66 -9.98
N GLN A 950 -4.99 60.78 -9.51
CA GLN A 950 -5.77 61.98 -9.20
C GLN A 950 -5.61 62.99 -10.32
N ASP A 951 -6.73 63.32 -10.94
CA ASP A 951 -6.79 64.32 -11.99
C ASP A 951 -6.49 65.71 -11.41
N ASP A 952 -5.74 66.51 -12.18
CA ASP A 952 -5.43 67.91 -11.85
C ASP A 952 -5.95 68.93 -12.85
N ASP A 953 -6.65 68.49 -13.91
CA ASP A 953 -7.17 69.32 -14.98
C ASP A 953 -8.59 69.83 -14.71
N VAL A 954 -8.70 70.97 -14.02
CA VAL A 954 -10.02 71.58 -13.73
C VAL A 954 -10.52 72.46 -14.90
N PRO A 955 -11.74 72.25 -15.44
CA PRO A 955 -12.29 73.08 -16.51
C PRO A 955 -12.47 74.54 -16.10
N VAL A 956 -12.18 75.46 -17.04
CA VAL A 956 -12.30 76.91 -16.82
C VAL A 956 -13.41 77.50 -17.71
N ILE A 957 -14.46 78.07 -17.11
CA ILE A 957 -15.58 78.72 -17.81
C ILE A 957 -15.38 80.24 -17.95
N SER A 958 -15.66 80.78 -19.14
CA SER A 958 -15.58 82.23 -19.43
C SER A 958 -16.59 82.65 -20.50
N PHE A 959 -16.92 83.93 -20.58
CA PHE A 959 -17.74 84.44 -21.68
C PHE A 959 -17.00 84.40 -23.01
N VAL A 960 -17.73 84.13 -24.10
CA VAL A 960 -17.15 84.14 -25.45
C VAL A 960 -16.93 85.56 -25.97
N GLN A 961 -17.87 86.47 -25.65
CA GLN A 961 -17.85 87.86 -26.08
C GLN A 961 -17.98 88.77 -24.86
N LEU A 962 -17.22 89.88 -24.86
CA LEU A 962 -17.29 90.92 -23.82
C LEU A 962 -18.52 91.83 -24.00
N VAL A 963 -18.93 92.07 -25.25
CA VAL A 963 -20.06 92.92 -25.61
C VAL A 963 -20.85 92.25 -26.72
N GLN A 964 -22.17 92.25 -26.58
CA GLN A 964 -23.14 91.77 -27.56
C GLN A 964 -24.24 92.82 -27.70
N SER A 965 -24.93 92.87 -28.83
CA SER A 965 -26.04 93.80 -29.01
C SER A 965 -27.11 93.26 -29.94
N ALA A 966 -28.37 93.59 -29.67
CA ALA A 966 -29.49 93.30 -30.56
C ALA A 966 -30.54 94.41 -30.50
N GLN A 967 -31.34 94.53 -31.56
CA GLN A 967 -32.46 95.48 -31.58
C GLN A 967 -33.60 95.00 -30.68
N GLU A 968 -34.33 95.93 -30.08
CA GLU A 968 -35.60 95.60 -29.40
C GLU A 968 -36.54 94.83 -30.36
N GLY A 969 -37.25 93.82 -29.84
CA GLY A 969 -38.14 92.99 -30.66
C GLY A 969 -37.46 92.02 -31.64
N SER A 970 -36.13 91.91 -31.63
CA SER A 970 -35.38 91.01 -32.52
C SER A 970 -35.49 89.51 -32.17
N GLY A 971 -36.24 89.17 -31.13
CA GLY A 971 -36.43 87.80 -30.65
C GLY A 971 -35.22 87.29 -29.84
N ASP A 972 -35.24 85.99 -29.55
CA ASP A 972 -34.28 85.33 -28.67
C ASP A 972 -32.82 85.44 -29.15
N GLN A 973 -31.95 85.95 -28.28
CA GLN A 973 -30.51 86.09 -28.49
C GLN A 973 -29.75 85.14 -27.58
N GLN A 974 -28.71 84.48 -28.12
CA GLN A 974 -27.91 83.53 -27.35
C GLN A 974 -26.63 84.18 -26.83
N VAL A 975 -26.46 84.17 -25.52
CA VAL A 975 -25.23 84.60 -24.85
C VAL A 975 -24.40 83.36 -24.52
N PHE A 976 -23.23 83.23 -25.15
CA PHE A 976 -22.39 82.03 -25.02
C PHE A 976 -21.29 82.17 -23.95
N LEU A 977 -21.11 81.10 -23.19
CA LEU A 977 -19.93 80.81 -22.40
C LEU A 977 -19.15 79.65 -23.05
N LYS A 978 -17.82 79.66 -22.90
CA LYS A 978 -16.91 78.59 -23.37
C LYS A 978 -16.18 77.98 -22.18
N LEU A 979 -15.79 76.72 -22.32
CA LEU A 979 -14.93 76.01 -21.39
C LEU A 979 -13.53 75.77 -22.00
N SER A 980 -12.49 75.77 -21.17
CA SER A 980 -11.10 75.49 -21.59
C SER A 980 -10.89 74.03 -22.00
N ILE A 981 -11.57 73.12 -21.31
CA ILE A 981 -11.63 71.68 -21.52
C ILE A 981 -13.06 71.21 -21.18
N VAL A 982 -13.43 70.02 -21.63
CA VAL A 982 -14.78 69.49 -21.46
C VAL A 982 -14.94 68.96 -20.03
N PRO A 983 -15.97 69.36 -19.26
CA PRO A 983 -16.17 68.85 -17.92
C PRO A 983 -16.72 67.41 -17.96
N VAL A 984 -16.23 66.52 -17.10
CA VAL A 984 -16.74 65.13 -17.00
C VAL A 984 -17.99 64.97 -16.15
N THR A 985 -18.31 65.96 -15.32
CA THR A 985 -19.53 65.98 -14.49
C THR A 985 -20.41 67.18 -14.79
N ASN A 986 -21.70 67.08 -14.48
CA ASN A 986 -22.62 68.22 -14.61
C ASN A 986 -22.23 69.30 -13.59
N GLN A 987 -21.87 70.47 -14.10
CA GLN A 987 -21.50 71.64 -13.32
C GLN A 987 -22.60 72.70 -13.43
N LYS A 988 -22.52 73.76 -12.62
CA LYS A 988 -23.38 74.94 -12.74
C LYS A 988 -22.53 76.20 -12.64
N VAL A 989 -22.92 77.21 -13.42
CA VAL A 989 -22.39 78.57 -13.31
C VAL A 989 -23.50 79.51 -12.87
N THR A 990 -23.27 80.26 -11.81
CA THR A 990 -24.17 81.31 -11.36
C THR A 990 -23.67 82.63 -11.91
N LEU A 991 -24.53 83.28 -12.69
CA LEU A 991 -24.34 84.62 -13.20
C LEU A 991 -25.03 85.62 -12.27
N PHE A 992 -24.28 86.59 -11.78
CA PHE A 992 -24.84 87.78 -11.15
C PHE A 992 -25.26 88.77 -12.23
N VAL A 993 -26.52 89.19 -12.17
CA VAL A 993 -27.14 90.14 -13.09
C VAL A 993 -27.60 91.31 -12.23
N PRO A 994 -26.76 92.35 -12.04
CA PRO A 994 -27.19 93.53 -11.32
C PRO A 994 -28.26 94.28 -12.13
N GLU A 995 -28.83 95.30 -11.50
CA GLU A 995 -29.76 96.22 -12.15
C GLU A 995 -29.14 96.74 -13.45
N ALA A 996 -29.83 96.49 -14.58
CA ALA A 996 -29.32 96.85 -15.89
C ALA A 996 -29.37 98.36 -16.07
N LEU A 997 -28.40 98.90 -16.79
CA LEU A 997 -28.24 100.33 -16.97
C LEU A 997 -29.21 100.74 -18.08
N GLY A 998 -30.31 101.40 -17.72
CA GLY A 998 -31.34 101.83 -18.67
C GLY A 998 -32.39 100.77 -19.03
N ALA A 999 -32.28 99.52 -18.55
CA ALA A 999 -33.22 98.42 -18.86
C ALA A 999 -33.77 97.73 -17.59
N GLN A 1000 -35.00 97.26 -17.65
CA GLN A 1000 -35.74 96.57 -16.59
C GLN A 1000 -36.12 95.15 -17.00
N TYR A 1001 -35.89 94.20 -16.07
CA TYR A 1001 -36.22 92.79 -16.28
C TYR A 1001 -37.76 92.59 -16.34
N ASN A 1002 -38.24 91.82 -17.33
CA ASN A 1002 -39.64 91.64 -17.74
C ASN A 1002 -40.33 92.85 -18.41
N VAL A 1003 -39.65 93.98 -18.57
CA VAL A 1003 -40.16 95.12 -19.34
C VAL A 1003 -39.39 95.24 -20.65
N ASP A 1004 -38.06 95.34 -20.55
CA ASP A 1004 -37.19 95.62 -21.70
C ASP A 1004 -36.43 94.35 -22.15
N TYR A 1005 -36.25 93.40 -21.22
CA TYR A 1005 -35.73 92.08 -21.56
C TYR A 1005 -36.22 90.98 -20.62
N THR A 1006 -36.24 89.75 -21.14
CA THR A 1006 -36.35 88.52 -20.32
C THR A 1006 -35.18 87.61 -20.60
N THR A 1007 -34.95 86.64 -19.71
CA THR A 1007 -33.92 85.61 -19.92
C THR A 1007 -34.45 84.21 -19.66
N ALA A 1008 -33.85 83.22 -20.30
CA ALA A 1008 -34.08 81.80 -20.01
C ALA A 1008 -32.72 81.10 -19.83
N PRO A 1009 -32.39 80.58 -18.63
CA PRO A 1009 -33.19 80.57 -17.39
C PRO A 1009 -33.49 81.95 -16.80
N GLN A 1010 -34.56 82.07 -16.02
CA GLN A 1010 -35.02 83.36 -15.46
C GLN A 1010 -34.09 83.90 -14.37
N VAL A 1011 -33.89 85.22 -14.32
CA VAL A 1011 -33.20 85.89 -13.21
C VAL A 1011 -34.09 85.92 -11.97
N VAL A 1012 -33.60 85.40 -10.84
CA VAL A 1012 -34.27 85.42 -9.54
C VAL A 1012 -33.29 85.99 -8.51
N GLN A 1013 -33.70 87.06 -7.79
CA GLN A 1013 -32.84 87.75 -6.81
C GLN A 1013 -31.46 88.16 -7.37
N ASN A 1014 -31.42 88.78 -8.56
CA ASN A 1014 -30.21 89.21 -9.27
C ASN A 1014 -29.23 88.08 -9.63
N LYS A 1015 -29.67 86.82 -9.58
CA LYS A 1015 -28.85 85.66 -9.95
C LYS A 1015 -29.57 84.84 -11.03
N MET A 1016 -28.79 84.30 -11.96
CA MET A 1016 -29.22 83.32 -12.94
C MET A 1016 -28.30 82.13 -12.85
N VAL A 1017 -28.85 80.92 -12.79
CA VAL A 1017 -28.05 79.69 -12.79
C VAL A 1017 -28.16 79.07 -14.17
N VAL A 1018 -27.02 78.92 -14.84
CA VAL A 1018 -26.90 78.22 -16.12
C VAL A 1018 -26.29 76.85 -15.85
N ASP A 1019 -26.99 75.80 -16.27
CA ASP A 1019 -26.47 74.44 -16.18
C ASP A 1019 -25.33 74.25 -17.19
N VAL A 1020 -24.26 73.59 -16.74
CA VAL A 1020 -23.12 73.19 -17.57
C VAL A 1020 -23.09 71.67 -17.63
N PRO A 1021 -23.76 71.05 -18.62
CA PRO A 1021 -23.79 69.60 -18.72
C PRO A 1021 -22.39 69.02 -18.95
N ALA A 1022 -22.11 67.84 -18.40
CA ALA A 1022 -20.94 67.05 -18.73
C ALA A 1022 -20.83 66.88 -20.26
N GLY A 1023 -19.62 66.89 -20.81
CA GLY A 1023 -19.43 66.80 -22.26
C GLY A 1023 -19.50 68.15 -23.01
N SER A 1024 -19.89 69.24 -22.34
CA SER A 1024 -20.09 70.54 -23.00
C SER A 1024 -18.80 71.32 -23.22
N GLN A 1025 -18.51 71.72 -24.46
CA GLN A 1025 -17.43 72.69 -24.76
C GLN A 1025 -17.89 74.15 -24.63
N ARG A 1026 -19.19 74.39 -24.78
CA ARG A 1026 -19.84 75.70 -24.71
C ARG A 1026 -21.25 75.53 -24.15
N VAL A 1027 -21.71 76.53 -23.43
CA VAL A 1027 -23.10 76.64 -22.98
C VAL A 1027 -23.63 78.02 -23.31
N SER A 1028 -24.94 78.18 -23.33
CA SER A 1028 -25.56 79.49 -23.52
C SER A 1028 -26.80 79.63 -22.66
N PHE A 1029 -27.19 80.88 -22.46
CA PHE A 1029 -28.52 81.23 -22.00
C PHE A 1029 -29.15 82.18 -23.01
N THR A 1030 -30.47 82.27 -22.97
CA THR A 1030 -31.24 83.11 -23.87
C THR A 1030 -31.53 84.44 -23.20
N LEU A 1031 -31.32 85.53 -23.94
CA LEU A 1031 -31.79 86.87 -23.63
C LEU A 1031 -32.75 87.30 -24.74
N THR A 1032 -33.95 87.72 -24.38
CA THR A 1032 -34.97 88.18 -25.32
C THR A 1032 -35.19 89.68 -25.10
N PRO A 1033 -34.73 90.55 -26.01
CA PRO A 1033 -35.05 91.97 -25.98
C PRO A 1033 -36.54 92.16 -26.34
N LEU A 1034 -37.30 92.77 -25.44
CA LEU A 1034 -38.72 93.01 -25.63
C LEU A 1034 -38.90 94.32 -26.41
N ALA A 1035 -39.86 94.34 -27.34
CA ALA A 1035 -40.19 95.56 -28.07
C ALA A 1035 -41.13 96.42 -27.24
N ASP A 1036 -40.87 97.72 -27.20
CA ASP A 1036 -41.84 98.68 -26.70
C ASP A 1036 -41.99 99.89 -27.67
N ASN A 1037 -42.61 100.99 -27.22
CA ASN A 1037 -42.75 102.20 -28.05
C ASN A 1037 -42.12 103.41 -27.36
N LYS A 1038 -41.21 103.20 -26.41
CA LYS A 1038 -40.53 104.23 -25.64
C LYS A 1038 -39.15 104.47 -26.24
N ARG A 1039 -38.80 105.74 -26.39
CA ARG A 1039 -37.45 106.15 -26.74
C ARG A 1039 -36.60 106.10 -25.49
N GLU A 1040 -35.60 105.24 -25.46
CA GLU A 1040 -34.84 104.94 -24.25
C GLU A 1040 -33.33 105.19 -24.45
N VAL A 1041 -32.63 105.50 -23.36
CA VAL A 1041 -31.17 105.69 -23.38
C VAL A 1041 -30.46 104.34 -23.52
N LEU A 1042 -29.12 104.32 -23.68
CA LEU A 1042 -28.34 103.08 -23.80
C LEU A 1042 -28.75 102.04 -22.75
N GLU A 1043 -29.33 100.94 -23.23
CA GLU A 1043 -29.77 99.82 -22.41
C GLU A 1043 -28.68 98.75 -22.37
N ALA A 1044 -28.04 98.57 -21.21
CA ALA A 1044 -26.94 97.64 -21.05
C ALA A 1044 -27.20 96.68 -19.89
N VAL A 1045 -27.30 95.39 -20.21
CA VAL A 1045 -27.48 94.29 -19.26
C VAL A 1045 -26.15 93.58 -19.03
N PRO A 1046 -25.47 93.81 -17.90
CA PRO A 1046 -24.23 93.12 -17.58
C PRO A 1046 -24.49 91.75 -16.94
N PHE A 1047 -23.72 90.75 -17.35
CA PHE A 1047 -23.70 89.40 -16.78
C PHE A 1047 -22.31 89.12 -16.22
N TYR A 1048 -22.22 88.83 -14.93
CA TYR A 1048 -20.97 88.49 -14.24
C TYR A 1048 -20.97 87.03 -13.84
N ILE A 1049 -19.91 86.28 -14.14
CA ILE A 1049 -19.71 84.95 -13.51
C ILE A 1049 -19.37 85.19 -12.04
N SER A 1050 -20.32 84.93 -11.13
CA SER A 1050 -20.15 85.21 -9.71
C SER A 1050 -19.71 84.00 -8.90
N GLU A 1051 -20.27 82.83 -9.21
CA GLU A 1051 -20.01 81.58 -8.50
C GLU A 1051 -20.02 80.42 -9.50
N VAL A 1052 -19.19 79.43 -9.26
CA VAL A 1052 -19.13 78.17 -10.01
C VAL A 1052 -19.16 77.01 -9.01
N THR A 1053 -19.68 75.86 -9.41
CA THR A 1053 -19.67 74.64 -8.57
C THR A 1053 -18.26 74.08 -8.37
N PRO A 1054 -18.00 73.30 -7.30
CA PRO A 1054 -16.74 72.57 -7.13
C PRO A 1054 -16.47 71.65 -8.33
N GLY A 1055 -15.27 71.75 -8.93
CA GLY A 1055 -14.93 71.09 -10.19
C GLY A 1055 -15.01 72.00 -11.43
N LEU A 1056 -15.27 73.30 -11.24
CA LEU A 1056 -15.23 74.29 -12.30
C LEU A 1056 -14.53 75.57 -11.80
N GLN A 1057 -13.71 76.20 -12.63
CA GLN A 1057 -13.05 77.48 -12.33
C GLN A 1057 -13.57 78.58 -13.26
N SER A 1058 -13.58 79.84 -12.81
CA SER A 1058 -13.97 80.98 -13.66
C SER A 1058 -12.73 81.67 -14.26
N GLY A 1059 -12.75 81.87 -15.58
CA GLY A 1059 -11.67 82.49 -16.35
C GLY A 1059 -12.08 83.82 -17.00
N ALA A 1060 -11.10 84.60 -17.45
CA ALA A 1060 -11.37 85.84 -18.17
C ALA A 1060 -11.81 85.57 -19.64
N PRO A 1061 -12.81 86.31 -20.17
CA PRO A 1061 -13.58 87.37 -19.50
C PRO A 1061 -14.71 86.81 -18.62
N GLN A 1062 -14.82 87.32 -17.39
CA GLN A 1062 -15.89 86.97 -16.43
C GLN A 1062 -17.12 87.88 -16.55
N LEU A 1063 -17.06 88.91 -17.40
CA LEU A 1063 -18.14 89.86 -17.67
C LEU A 1063 -18.50 89.84 -19.16
N SER A 1064 -19.80 89.77 -19.45
CA SER A 1064 -20.38 90.07 -20.77
C SER A 1064 -21.46 91.12 -20.62
N ILE A 1065 -21.46 92.15 -21.46
CA ILE A 1065 -22.50 93.19 -21.49
C ILE A 1065 -23.36 92.98 -22.74
N PHE A 1066 -24.67 92.89 -22.56
CA PHE A 1066 -25.62 92.84 -23.66
C PHE A 1066 -26.31 94.20 -23.82
N THR A 1067 -26.18 94.82 -24.99
CA THR A 1067 -26.77 96.12 -25.30
C THR A 1067 -28.04 95.98 -26.12
N ILE A 1068 -29.13 96.58 -25.69
CA ILE A 1068 -30.39 96.62 -26.44
C ILE A 1068 -30.44 97.95 -27.21
N LEU A 1069 -30.82 97.89 -28.50
CA LEU A 1069 -30.81 99.02 -29.44
C LEU A 1069 -32.24 99.41 -29.85
N ASP A 1070 -32.59 100.69 -29.66
CA ASP A 1070 -33.89 101.34 -29.95
C ASP A 1070 -34.17 101.55 -31.46
N ALA A 1071 -35.44 101.45 -31.92
CA ALA A 1071 -35.85 101.59 -33.31
C ALA A 1071 -36.78 102.81 -33.64
N HIS A 1072 -36.35 103.80 -34.46
CA HIS A 1072 -37.09 105.06 -34.78
C HIS A 1072 -37.49 105.30 -36.27
N ARG A 1073 -38.55 106.14 -36.55
CA ARG A 1073 -39.09 106.55 -37.89
C ARG A 1073 -39.29 108.10 -38.12
N PRO A 1074 -39.17 108.68 -39.36
CA PRO A 1074 -39.17 110.15 -39.66
C PRO A 1074 -40.47 110.83 -40.24
N ILE A 1075 -40.60 112.20 -40.18
CA ILE A 1075 -41.77 113.07 -40.58
C ILE A 1075 -41.47 114.05 -41.79
N GLN A 1076 -42.49 114.56 -42.54
CA GLN A 1076 -42.40 115.42 -43.76
C GLN A 1076 -43.34 116.68 -43.77
N PHE A 1077 -42.92 117.82 -44.38
CA PHE A 1077 -43.67 119.10 -44.49
C PHE A 1077 -44.27 119.33 -45.92
N GLN A 1078 -45.46 119.96 -46.07
CA GLN A 1078 -46.12 120.18 -47.38
C GLN A 1078 -46.73 121.60 -47.53
N VAL A 1079 -46.06 122.51 -48.26
CA VAL A 1079 -46.53 123.90 -48.52
C VAL A 1079 -46.78 124.13 -50.03
N TYR A 1080 -47.89 124.78 -50.42
CA TYR A 1080 -48.31 125.01 -51.82
C TYR A 1080 -48.61 126.49 -52.17
N PRO A 1081 -48.42 126.95 -53.43
CA PRO A 1081 -47.85 126.22 -54.57
C PRO A 1081 -46.32 126.28 -54.52
N ASN A 1082 -45.71 125.10 -54.48
CA ASN A 1082 -44.26 124.89 -54.63
C ASN A 1082 -43.98 124.29 -56.02
N PRO A 1083 -43.08 124.85 -56.85
CA PRO A 1083 -42.71 124.29 -58.15
C PRO A 1083 -41.66 123.17 -58.10
N SER A 1084 -41.11 122.80 -56.93
CA SER A 1084 -40.22 121.64 -56.82
C SER A 1084 -41.00 120.35 -56.50
N SER A 1085 -40.62 119.25 -57.14
CA SER A 1085 -41.41 118.03 -57.42
C SER A 1085 -41.73 117.11 -56.22
N GLY A 1086 -41.94 117.63 -55.02
CA GLY A 1086 -42.29 116.83 -53.84
C GLY A 1086 -42.41 117.64 -52.54
N PRO A 1087 -42.91 117.00 -51.46
CA PRO A 1087 -42.98 117.60 -50.12
C PRO A 1087 -41.61 118.13 -49.68
N LEU A 1088 -41.61 119.25 -48.97
CA LEU A 1088 -40.41 119.83 -48.40
C LEU A 1088 -40.03 119.02 -47.16
N ALA A 1089 -39.04 118.14 -47.29
CA ALA A 1089 -38.53 117.38 -46.15
C ALA A 1089 -37.61 118.29 -45.32
N LEU A 1090 -38.09 118.73 -44.16
CA LEU A 1090 -37.24 119.24 -43.09
C LEU A 1090 -36.77 118.03 -42.29
N ARG A 1091 -35.45 117.80 -42.26
CA ARG A 1091 -34.86 116.83 -41.34
C ARG A 1091 -34.69 117.53 -40.00
N SER A 1092 -35.53 117.15 -39.04
CA SER A 1092 -35.31 117.42 -37.64
C SER A 1092 -35.69 116.13 -36.92
N ASP A 1093 -34.78 115.66 -36.08
CA ASP A 1093 -34.81 114.33 -35.48
C ASP A 1093 -35.65 114.28 -34.18
N ASP A 1094 -36.35 115.36 -33.82
CA ASP A 1094 -36.97 115.50 -32.49
C ASP A 1094 -38.20 116.44 -32.48
N ILE A 1095 -39.23 116.24 -33.32
CA ILE A 1095 -40.46 117.06 -33.25
C ILE A 1095 -41.71 116.20 -33.33
N ALA A 1096 -42.60 116.32 -32.35
CA ALA A 1096 -43.92 115.70 -32.36
C ALA A 1096 -44.94 116.57 -33.14
N ASP A 1097 -45.91 115.95 -33.83
CA ASP A 1097 -46.91 116.64 -34.66
C ASP A 1097 -47.76 117.70 -33.91
N SER A 1098 -47.82 117.61 -32.58
CA SER A 1098 -48.57 118.51 -31.69
C SER A 1098 -47.80 119.75 -31.23
N GLU A 1099 -46.53 119.89 -31.58
CA GLU A 1099 -45.66 120.95 -31.06
C GLU A 1099 -45.91 122.30 -31.76
N VAL A 1100 -45.99 123.39 -30.98
CA VAL A 1100 -46.32 124.74 -31.47
C VAL A 1100 -45.03 125.45 -31.87
N MET A 1101 -44.87 125.73 -33.16
CA MET A 1101 -43.67 126.36 -33.72
C MET A 1101 -43.95 127.82 -34.09
N GLN A 1102 -42.93 128.67 -34.11
CA GLN A 1102 -43.02 130.01 -34.68
C GLN A 1102 -42.54 130.00 -36.13
N ALA A 1103 -43.30 130.61 -37.04
CA ALA A 1103 -42.96 130.72 -38.45
C ALA A 1103 -42.91 132.18 -38.90
N GLU A 1104 -41.84 132.55 -39.60
CA GLU A 1104 -41.68 133.83 -40.28
C GLU A 1104 -41.37 133.59 -41.77
N LEU A 1105 -42.26 134.02 -42.66
CA LEU A 1105 -42.07 133.96 -44.11
C LEU A 1105 -41.75 135.36 -44.63
N ARG A 1106 -40.64 135.50 -45.36
CA ARG A 1106 -40.21 136.75 -46.01
C ARG A 1106 -40.33 136.67 -47.53
N SER A 1107 -40.73 137.76 -48.16
CA SER A 1107 -40.82 137.91 -49.61
C SER A 1107 -39.43 138.02 -50.27
N PRO A 1108 -39.35 137.95 -51.62
CA PRO A 1108 -38.11 138.13 -52.35
C PRO A 1108 -37.46 139.51 -52.14
N GLN A 1109 -38.26 140.54 -51.83
CA GLN A 1109 -37.80 141.89 -51.48
C GLN A 1109 -37.47 142.03 -49.97
N ALA A 1110 -37.37 140.90 -49.25
CA ALA A 1110 -37.05 140.78 -47.82
C ALA A 1110 -38.09 141.33 -46.83
N GLU A 1111 -39.29 141.68 -47.29
CA GLU A 1111 -40.41 142.09 -46.42
C GLU A 1111 -41.05 140.87 -45.74
N VAL A 1112 -41.39 140.96 -44.45
CA VAL A 1112 -42.08 139.88 -43.73
C VAL A 1112 -43.53 139.81 -44.20
N VAL A 1113 -43.91 138.71 -44.86
CA VAL A 1113 -45.26 138.51 -45.42
C VAL A 1113 -46.14 137.62 -44.53
N TYR A 1114 -45.55 136.84 -43.64
CA TYR A 1114 -46.25 136.10 -42.59
C TYR A 1114 -45.37 135.99 -41.35
N LYS A 1115 -45.98 136.18 -40.18
CA LYS A 1115 -45.37 135.86 -38.89
C LYS A 1115 -46.46 135.36 -37.96
N GLY A 1116 -46.30 134.15 -37.42
CA GLY A 1116 -47.31 133.54 -36.53
C GLY A 1116 -46.79 132.24 -35.93
N SER A 1117 -47.50 131.72 -34.93
CA SER A 1117 -47.20 130.43 -34.30
C SER A 1117 -48.34 129.44 -34.48
N GLY A 1118 -48.02 128.15 -34.52
CA GLY A 1118 -49.02 127.08 -34.65
C GLY A 1118 -48.39 125.71 -34.77
N THR A 1119 -49.21 124.66 -34.77
CA THR A 1119 -48.75 123.29 -35.04
C THR A 1119 -48.33 123.12 -36.50
N LEU A 1120 -47.59 122.05 -36.80
CA LEU A 1120 -47.15 121.71 -38.15
C LEU A 1120 -48.28 121.82 -39.20
N SER A 1121 -49.41 121.19 -38.91
CA SER A 1121 -50.58 121.18 -39.78
C SER A 1121 -51.19 122.59 -39.96
N GLY A 1122 -51.31 123.36 -38.87
CA GLY A 1122 -51.85 124.72 -38.91
C GLY A 1122 -50.95 125.70 -39.68
N LEU A 1123 -49.64 125.60 -39.51
CA LEU A 1123 -48.66 126.42 -40.23
C LEU A 1123 -48.60 126.07 -41.71
N ASN A 1124 -48.70 124.80 -42.08
CA ASN A 1124 -48.78 124.37 -43.48
C ASN A 1124 -49.94 125.05 -44.22
N GLN A 1125 -51.12 125.10 -43.61
CA GLN A 1125 -52.31 125.70 -44.21
C GLN A 1125 -52.21 127.24 -44.32
N ALA A 1126 -51.74 127.89 -43.25
CA ALA A 1126 -51.59 129.35 -43.22
C ALA A 1126 -50.53 129.85 -44.22
N LEU A 1127 -49.38 129.17 -44.27
CA LEU A 1127 -48.29 129.50 -45.19
C LEU A 1127 -48.68 129.23 -46.65
N SER A 1128 -49.38 128.12 -46.92
CA SER A 1128 -49.87 127.82 -48.28
C SER A 1128 -50.85 128.88 -48.79
N THR A 1129 -51.77 129.34 -47.94
CA THR A 1129 -52.73 130.40 -48.31
C THR A 1129 -52.03 131.72 -48.62
N ARG A 1130 -50.99 132.08 -47.85
CA ARG A 1130 -50.20 133.29 -48.08
C ARG A 1130 -49.35 133.19 -49.35
N MET A 1131 -48.75 132.02 -49.55
CA MET A 1131 -47.98 131.64 -50.73
C MET A 1131 -48.81 131.58 -52.01
N GLN A 1132 -50.14 131.45 -51.98
CA GLN A 1132 -50.98 131.52 -53.18
C GLN A 1132 -51.21 132.94 -53.70
N ASN A 1133 -51.09 133.97 -52.85
CA ASN A 1133 -51.46 135.35 -53.19
C ASN A 1133 -50.29 136.34 -53.29
N GLY A 1134 -49.06 135.93 -52.92
CA GLY A 1134 -47.82 136.72 -53.08
C GLY A 1134 -47.33 136.89 -54.54
N GLN A 1135 -46.21 137.60 -54.73
CA GLN A 1135 -45.56 137.75 -56.05
C GLN A 1135 -44.64 136.56 -56.36
N ARG A 1136 -44.21 136.43 -57.63
CA ARG A 1136 -43.20 135.43 -58.04
C ARG A 1136 -41.83 135.80 -57.47
N GLY A 1137 -41.07 134.81 -57.00
CA GLY A 1137 -39.69 134.95 -56.50
C GLY A 1137 -39.38 134.01 -55.34
N VAL A 1138 -38.18 134.14 -54.75
CA VAL A 1138 -37.72 133.31 -53.61
C VAL A 1138 -38.20 133.87 -52.29
N TYR A 1139 -39.02 133.09 -51.59
CA TYR A 1139 -39.40 133.33 -50.20
C TYR A 1139 -38.45 132.62 -49.25
N VAL A 1140 -38.25 133.17 -48.05
CA VAL A 1140 -37.49 132.51 -46.98
C VAL A 1140 -38.42 132.24 -45.82
N LEU A 1141 -38.65 130.96 -45.51
CA LEU A 1141 -39.36 130.53 -44.32
C LEU A 1141 -38.35 130.25 -43.21
N THR A 1142 -38.47 130.95 -42.10
CA THR A 1142 -37.76 130.64 -40.86
C THR A 1142 -38.75 130.02 -39.89
N LEU A 1143 -38.49 128.79 -39.48
CA LEU A 1143 -39.17 128.15 -38.36
C LEU A 1143 -38.28 128.27 -37.13
N ARG A 1144 -38.86 128.63 -35.99
CA ARG A 1144 -38.19 128.62 -34.69
C ARG A 1144 -38.96 127.70 -33.76
N ILE A 1145 -38.22 126.78 -33.16
CA ILE A 1145 -38.71 125.80 -32.20
C ILE A 1145 -37.72 125.90 -31.05
N ASP A 1146 -38.20 126.34 -29.90
CA ASP A 1146 -37.38 126.77 -28.78
C ASP A 1146 -36.23 127.73 -29.20
N ASP A 1147 -34.99 127.38 -28.89
CA ASP A 1147 -33.80 128.20 -29.14
C ASP A 1147 -33.15 127.98 -30.52
N GLU A 1148 -33.69 127.06 -31.33
CA GLU A 1148 -33.16 126.74 -32.66
C GLU A 1148 -34.00 127.33 -33.80
N ALA A 1149 -33.31 127.80 -34.86
CA ALA A 1149 -33.93 128.41 -36.02
C ALA A 1149 -33.58 127.64 -37.30
N TYR A 1150 -34.60 127.08 -37.95
CA TYR A 1150 -34.50 126.35 -39.21
C TYR A 1150 -34.95 127.26 -40.36
N GLN A 1151 -34.08 127.51 -41.33
CA GLN A 1151 -34.42 128.32 -42.51
C GLN A 1151 -34.48 127.47 -43.77
N VAL A 1152 -35.55 127.64 -44.53
CA VAL A 1152 -35.71 127.04 -45.84
C VAL A 1152 -36.16 128.07 -46.87
N ARG A 1153 -35.57 128.00 -48.06
CA ARG A 1153 -35.93 128.85 -49.19
C ARG A 1153 -37.02 128.16 -50.00
N ILE A 1154 -38.11 128.87 -50.25
CA ILE A 1154 -39.23 128.40 -51.05
C ILE A 1154 -39.26 129.25 -52.32
N LEU A 1155 -39.00 128.66 -53.47
CA LEU A 1155 -39.14 129.35 -54.74
C LEU A 1155 -40.62 129.33 -55.15
N ARG A 1156 -41.21 130.48 -55.46
CA ARG A 1156 -42.52 130.56 -56.09
C ARG A 1156 -42.39 131.08 -57.52
N ASN A 1157 -42.71 130.24 -58.50
CA ASN A 1157 -42.60 130.58 -59.93
C ASN A 1157 -43.77 131.39 -60.49
#